data_AF-A0A6G0I1J4-F1
#
_entry.id   AF-A0A6G0I1J4-F1
#
_cell.length_a   1.000
_cell.length_b   1.000
_cell.length_c   1.000
_cell.angle_alpha   90.00
_cell.angle_beta   90.00
_cell.angle_gamma   90.00
#
_symmetry.space_group_name_H-M   'P 1'
#
loop_
_entity.id
_entity.type
_entity.pdbx_description
1 polymer ?
#
loop_
_entity_poly.entity_id
_entity_poly.type
_entity_poly.pdbx_seq_one_letter_code
_entity_poly.pdbx_strand_id
1 'polypeptide(L)'
;MIDDLMIALMFCSEGAVHRTVAEVVRFVEERIKGEDGKESRSLRGPYLARLELIHRLRERGCPEESLLGDPLELMVQFFGKFGDKPCCITDLKIYLHLLSPDQHVQFVNRLSEAVPLGERGEEGFAFPDDTKALQRHLCVCQLSRALGLHHALDVDGKLRLIAELKAHYRHGLKFGKNALKTELQFSDMYCLMAAHVYIDLWKETGDENMVWQGLGVLQEACGGPLLQPGCKHVQHDTIGFLLTRYAESLGQFAAASQSCNFSLRFFHSNQKDTSEYIIQAYKYGAFEKIPEFIALRNRLNQSLHFAQVRTERMLLDLFLEADIVLSLEESVKAMSLSAEEDDIPWDNMRDNRDLTVFTSWDPKERELTDEHRRQSLEEESVWLRIRSLTLRLLASLAGSGHTPSQQNSEIANENGVGDKSSILSGLLSQLNQTLQTANQIAEKRIQYPFLGPPSTRLAPALSSGSCQCQAAALQLSVHLQELDTVGLDESTELQTQICNAFKSLVVQLQEILNKCKGDLLDMKEGKLKTWPSLLENLIFFVETVCIVLWMASHCAKILRPLKTSLQKKKKKKKKDANTALPVVVCGFQELTGSLQDLLTQALEHIKGQETGITALKLASLSLDEYPQDEASFMKAAMDKVQSSYLRSLQEAGDLLKKRAETIKNLKI
;
A
#
# COMPACT_ATOMS: atom_id res chain seq x y z
N MET A 1 12.00 -59.26 15.29
CA MET A 1 11.17 -58.14 14.75
C MET A 1 10.76 -57.11 15.81
N ILE A 2 10.27 -57.47 17.00
CA ILE A 2 10.06 -56.47 18.09
C ILE A 2 11.38 -56.17 18.82
N ASP A 3 12.24 -57.18 19.00
CA ASP A 3 13.53 -57.00 19.68
C ASP A 3 14.55 -56.20 18.85
N ASP A 4 14.52 -56.31 17.52
CA ASP A 4 15.45 -55.58 16.63
C ASP A 4 15.16 -54.07 16.57
N LEU A 5 13.89 -53.67 16.75
CA LEU A 5 13.50 -52.26 16.82
C LEU A 5 13.88 -51.61 18.16
N MET A 6 13.84 -52.38 19.26
CA MET A 6 14.34 -51.95 20.56
C MET A 6 15.86 -51.79 20.58
N ILE A 7 16.60 -52.69 19.91
CA ILE A 7 18.06 -52.60 19.79
C ILE A 7 18.47 -51.39 18.93
N ALA A 8 17.74 -51.08 17.86
CA ALA A 8 18.00 -49.88 17.05
C ALA A 8 17.80 -48.56 17.81
N LEU A 9 16.87 -48.52 18.78
CA LEU A 9 16.68 -47.37 19.68
C LEU A 9 17.72 -47.28 20.81
N MET A 10 18.44 -48.37 21.12
CA MET A 10 19.48 -48.40 22.16
C MET A 10 20.86 -47.95 21.66
N PHE A 11 21.09 -47.91 20.34
CA PHE A 11 22.33 -47.44 19.72
C PHE A 11 22.15 -46.11 18.97
N CYS A 12 21.32 -45.20 19.48
CA CYS A 12 21.33 -43.83 19.01
C CYS A 12 22.61 -43.14 19.55
N SER A 13 23.51 -42.74 18.65
CA SER A 13 24.76 -42.00 18.98
C SER A 13 24.51 -40.63 19.64
N GLU A 14 23.25 -40.19 19.69
CA GLU A 14 22.82 -38.92 20.27
C GLU A 14 22.39 -39.02 21.76
N GLY A 15 22.45 -40.21 22.36
CA GLY A 15 22.19 -40.42 23.79
C GLY A 15 20.79 -40.95 24.13
N ALA A 16 20.46 -40.96 25.43
CA ALA A 16 19.20 -41.52 25.94
C ALA A 16 18.00 -40.61 25.62
N VAL A 17 16.97 -41.20 25.02
CA VAL A 17 15.70 -40.50 24.70
C VAL A 17 14.82 -40.45 25.94
N HIS A 18 14.38 -39.24 26.33
CA HIS A 18 13.33 -39.06 27.34
C HIS A 18 11.97 -39.52 26.78
N ARG A 19 11.23 -40.34 27.54
CA ARG A 19 9.99 -40.99 27.09
C ARG A 19 8.76 -40.59 27.90
N THR A 20 8.96 -39.99 29.07
CA THR A 20 7.88 -39.62 29.99
C THR A 20 7.83 -38.12 30.26
N VAL A 21 6.66 -37.61 30.62
CA VAL A 21 6.50 -36.19 31.03
C VAL A 21 7.41 -35.88 32.23
N ALA A 22 7.51 -36.79 33.20
CA ALA A 22 8.36 -36.62 34.37
C ALA A 22 9.85 -36.46 34.02
N GLU A 23 10.34 -37.23 33.05
CA GLU A 23 11.72 -37.10 32.55
C GLU A 23 11.96 -35.75 31.87
N VAL A 24 10.99 -35.27 31.08
CA VAL A 24 11.08 -33.97 30.40
C VAL A 24 11.02 -32.82 31.41
N VAL A 25 10.11 -32.89 32.39
CA VAL A 25 10.01 -31.91 33.49
C VAL A 25 11.34 -31.86 34.25
N ARG A 26 11.88 -33.02 34.63
CA ARG A 26 13.18 -33.10 35.31
C ARG A 26 14.30 -32.47 34.48
N PHE A 27 14.35 -32.78 33.17
CA PHE A 27 15.35 -32.21 32.27
C PHE A 27 15.29 -30.68 32.25
N VAL A 28 14.10 -30.08 32.10
CA VAL A 28 13.93 -28.63 32.08
C VAL A 28 14.33 -28.00 33.42
N GLU A 29 13.89 -28.56 34.54
CA GLU A 29 14.28 -28.07 35.88
C GLU A 29 15.79 -28.19 36.14
N GLU A 30 16.43 -29.26 35.68
CA GLU A 30 17.89 -29.41 35.76
C GLU A 30 18.63 -28.36 34.92
N ARG A 31 18.13 -28.03 33.72
CA ARG A 31 18.69 -26.94 32.91
C ARG A 31 18.56 -25.59 33.60
N ILE A 32 17.42 -25.31 34.24
CA ILE A 32 17.21 -24.06 34.99
C ILE A 32 18.14 -23.99 36.20
N LYS A 33 18.20 -25.04 37.03
CA LYS A 33 19.14 -25.12 38.16
C LYS A 33 20.59 -24.92 37.72
N GLY A 34 20.95 -25.48 36.58
CA GLY A 34 22.26 -25.30 35.97
C GLY A 34 22.54 -23.86 35.53
N GLU A 35 21.52 -23.08 35.14
CA GLU A 35 21.65 -21.65 34.84
C GLU A 35 21.64 -20.77 36.10
N ASP A 36 20.86 -21.13 37.12
CA ASP A 36 20.80 -20.40 38.39
C ASP A 36 22.09 -20.56 39.20
N GLY A 37 22.79 -21.68 39.06
CA GLY A 37 24.07 -21.93 39.72
C GLY A 37 25.27 -21.23 39.05
N LYS A 38 25.08 -20.53 37.94
CA LYS A 38 26.16 -19.82 37.25
C LYS A 38 26.39 -18.43 37.84
N GLU A 39 27.66 -18.07 38.01
CA GLU A 39 28.05 -16.68 38.27
C GLU A 39 27.96 -15.80 37.01
N SER A 40 27.97 -16.43 35.83
CA SER A 40 27.75 -15.76 34.56
C SER A 40 26.28 -15.50 34.30
N ARG A 41 26.00 -14.57 33.37
CA ARG A 41 24.64 -14.17 33.04
C ARG A 41 23.81 -15.36 32.53
N SER A 42 22.68 -15.62 33.17
CA SER A 42 21.80 -16.74 32.81
C SER A 42 21.29 -16.66 31.37
N LEU A 43 21.18 -17.83 30.73
CA LEU A 43 20.54 -17.96 29.43
C LEU A 43 19.01 -17.96 29.56
N ARG A 44 18.32 -17.31 28.61
CA ARG A 44 16.84 -17.21 28.58
C ARG A 44 16.14 -18.53 28.27
N GLY A 45 16.78 -19.36 27.45
CA GLY A 45 16.21 -20.57 26.85
C GLY A 45 15.56 -21.53 27.86
N PRO A 46 16.24 -21.93 28.95
CA PRO A 46 15.66 -22.85 29.94
C PRO A 46 14.39 -22.32 30.61
N TYR A 47 14.32 -21.02 30.90
CA TYR A 47 13.13 -20.42 31.51
C TYR A 47 11.94 -20.35 30.54
N LEU A 48 12.20 -20.03 29.26
CA LEU A 48 11.17 -20.06 28.23
C LEU A 48 10.71 -21.49 27.92
N ALA A 49 11.62 -22.47 27.95
CA ALA A 49 11.29 -23.88 27.77
C ALA A 49 10.32 -24.39 28.84
N ARG A 50 10.39 -23.87 30.08
CA ARG A 50 9.43 -24.18 31.14
C ARG A 50 8.03 -23.65 30.84
N LEU A 51 7.91 -22.40 30.38
CA LEU A 51 6.63 -21.82 29.95
C LEU A 51 6.04 -22.55 28.74
N GLU A 52 6.88 -22.89 27.75
CA GLU A 52 6.49 -23.69 26.58
C GLU A 52 6.03 -25.10 26.97
N LEU A 53 6.69 -25.73 27.94
CA LEU A 53 6.27 -27.05 28.43
C LEU A 53 4.92 -26.99 29.13
N ILE A 54 4.66 -25.96 29.95
CA ILE A 54 3.34 -25.71 30.53
C ILE A 54 2.30 -25.54 29.42
N HIS A 55 2.58 -24.71 28.41
CA HIS A 55 1.68 -24.50 27.29
C HIS A 55 1.30 -25.80 26.58
N ARG A 56 2.28 -26.65 26.24
CA ARG A 56 2.04 -27.93 25.56
C ARG A 56 1.32 -28.95 26.42
N LEU A 57 1.58 -28.97 27.73
CA LEU A 57 0.88 -29.88 28.65
C LEU A 57 -0.59 -29.46 28.82
N ARG A 58 -0.87 -28.15 28.91
CA ARG A 58 -2.24 -27.59 28.89
C ARG A 58 -3.02 -28.00 27.66
N GLU A 59 -2.43 -27.83 26.47
CA GLU A 59 -3.07 -28.20 25.20
C GLU A 59 -3.41 -29.71 25.13
N ARG A 60 -2.64 -30.54 25.83
CA ARG A 60 -2.85 -31.99 25.89
C ARG A 60 -3.75 -32.42 27.05
N GLY A 61 -4.15 -31.51 27.94
CA GLY A 61 -4.90 -31.82 29.16
C GLY A 61 -4.10 -32.64 30.18
N CYS A 62 -2.77 -32.51 30.20
CA CYS A 62 -1.89 -33.24 31.11
C CYS A 62 -1.81 -32.53 32.48
N PRO A 63 -2.28 -33.13 33.59
CA PRO A 63 -2.28 -32.50 34.91
C PRO A 63 -0.87 -32.21 35.46
N GLU A 64 0.16 -32.87 34.92
CA GLU A 64 1.56 -32.66 35.28
C GLU A 64 2.06 -31.23 35.00
N GLU A 65 1.30 -30.40 34.27
CA GLU A 65 1.61 -28.97 34.14
C GLU A 65 1.76 -28.29 35.50
N SER A 66 1.01 -28.72 36.51
CA SER A 66 1.02 -28.10 37.85
C SER A 66 2.36 -28.29 38.55
N LEU A 67 3.15 -29.29 38.13
CA LEU A 67 4.50 -29.56 38.65
C LEU A 67 5.52 -28.49 38.21
N LEU A 68 5.22 -27.76 37.14
CA LEU A 68 6.08 -26.72 36.59
C LEU A 68 5.81 -25.35 37.22
N GLY A 69 4.85 -25.23 38.13
CA GLY A 69 4.54 -23.99 38.85
C GLY A 69 3.59 -23.06 38.12
N ASP A 70 3.23 -21.96 38.78
CA ASP A 70 2.25 -21.00 38.29
C ASP A 70 2.85 -20.06 37.22
N PRO A 71 2.25 -19.95 36.00
CA PRO A 71 2.77 -19.11 34.94
C PRO A 71 2.98 -17.64 35.33
N LEU A 72 2.11 -17.07 36.17
CA LEU A 72 2.26 -15.68 36.62
C LEU A 72 3.56 -15.52 37.42
N GLU A 73 3.81 -16.37 38.41
CA GLU A 73 5.07 -16.34 39.17
C GLU A 73 6.29 -16.52 38.27
N LEU A 74 6.23 -17.45 37.32
CA LEU A 74 7.34 -17.71 36.40
C LEU A 74 7.64 -16.51 35.50
N MET A 75 6.62 -15.82 35.00
CA MET A 75 6.79 -14.62 34.18
C MET A 75 7.33 -13.44 35.01
N VAL A 76 6.88 -13.28 36.26
CA VAL A 76 7.44 -12.26 37.18
C VAL A 76 8.92 -12.53 37.46
N GLN A 77 9.30 -13.79 37.71
CA GLN A 77 10.69 -14.19 37.89
C GLN A 77 11.53 -13.96 36.63
N PHE A 78 10.97 -14.29 35.46
CA PHE A 78 11.60 -14.04 34.17
C PHE A 78 11.87 -12.55 33.95
N PHE A 79 10.88 -11.69 34.24
CA PHE A 79 11.04 -10.24 34.20
C PHE A 79 12.11 -9.75 35.20
N GLY A 80 12.16 -10.33 36.41
CA GLY A 80 13.22 -10.04 37.38
C GLY A 80 14.61 -10.25 36.79
N LYS A 81 14.82 -11.34 36.04
CA LYS A 81 16.12 -11.69 35.43
C LYS A 81 16.43 -10.94 34.13
N PHE A 82 15.42 -10.69 33.29
CA PHE A 82 15.62 -10.26 31.90
C PHE A 82 14.93 -8.94 31.53
N GLY A 83 14.19 -8.32 32.46
CA GLY A 83 13.41 -7.10 32.20
C GLY A 83 14.23 -5.88 31.80
N ASP A 84 15.53 -5.85 32.10
CA ASP A 84 16.46 -4.82 31.62
C ASP A 84 16.96 -5.09 30.18
N LYS A 85 16.35 -6.02 29.46
CA LYS A 85 16.64 -6.29 28.04
C LYS A 85 15.48 -5.95 27.12
N PRO A 86 15.75 -5.32 25.96
CA PRO A 86 14.73 -5.03 24.96
C PRO A 86 13.93 -6.25 24.49
N CYS A 87 14.50 -7.45 24.53
CA CYS A 87 13.85 -8.68 24.11
C CYS A 87 12.87 -9.28 25.14
N CYS A 88 12.80 -8.75 26.37
CA CYS A 88 11.93 -9.32 27.41
C CYS A 88 10.45 -9.30 26.98
N ILE A 89 10.00 -8.22 26.34
CA ILE A 89 8.64 -8.12 25.80
C ILE A 89 8.38 -9.20 24.74
N THR A 90 9.26 -9.39 23.76
CA THR A 90 9.03 -10.37 22.68
C THR A 90 9.03 -11.80 23.20
N ASP A 91 9.81 -12.08 24.25
CA ASP A 91 9.86 -13.39 24.88
C ASP A 91 8.61 -13.69 25.70
N LEU A 92 8.08 -12.70 26.44
CA LEU A 92 6.90 -12.88 27.30
C LEU A 92 5.58 -12.80 26.52
N LYS A 93 5.51 -11.96 25.48
CA LYS A 93 4.28 -11.70 24.71
C LYS A 93 3.64 -12.99 24.17
N ILE A 94 4.45 -13.93 23.69
CA ILE A 94 3.98 -15.20 23.12
C ILE A 94 3.38 -16.17 24.16
N TYR A 95 3.56 -15.91 25.45
CA TYR A 95 3.06 -16.75 26.55
C TYR A 95 1.95 -16.08 27.36
N LEU A 96 1.56 -14.84 27.06
CA LEU A 96 0.55 -14.10 27.86
C LEU A 96 -0.80 -14.82 27.94
N HIS A 97 -1.13 -15.68 26.97
CA HIS A 97 -2.33 -16.53 27.00
C HIS A 97 -2.34 -17.57 28.12
N LEU A 98 -1.20 -17.79 28.80
CA LEU A 98 -1.13 -18.65 29.98
C LEU A 98 -1.69 -17.97 31.25
N LEU A 99 -1.88 -16.66 31.22
CA LEU A 99 -2.52 -15.88 32.27
C LEU A 99 -4.03 -15.83 32.03
N SER A 100 -4.81 -15.88 33.11
CA SER A 100 -6.25 -15.59 33.05
C SER A 100 -6.49 -14.06 32.97
N PRO A 101 -7.63 -13.60 32.40
CA PRO A 101 -7.95 -12.17 32.33
C PRO A 101 -7.91 -11.47 33.69
N ASP A 102 -8.36 -12.14 34.76
CA ASP A 102 -8.35 -11.61 36.13
C ASP A 102 -6.92 -11.40 36.69
N GLN A 103 -5.94 -12.13 36.14
CA GLN A 103 -4.54 -12.04 36.51
C GLN A 103 -3.78 -10.90 35.80
N HIS A 104 -4.32 -10.31 34.72
CA HIS A 104 -3.59 -9.33 33.91
C HIS A 104 -3.19 -8.09 34.73
N VAL A 105 -4.12 -7.53 35.49
CA VAL A 105 -3.86 -6.36 36.35
C VAL A 105 -2.90 -6.71 37.48
N GLN A 106 -3.09 -7.87 38.11
CA GLN A 106 -2.19 -8.36 39.16
C GLN A 106 -0.75 -8.51 38.65
N PHE A 107 -0.59 -9.12 37.47
CA PHE A 107 0.71 -9.32 36.85
C PHE A 107 1.42 -7.99 36.59
N VAL A 108 0.76 -7.04 35.93
CA VAL A 108 1.33 -5.72 35.63
C VAL A 108 1.70 -4.96 36.90
N ASN A 109 0.83 -4.95 37.91
CA ASN A 109 1.13 -4.28 39.19
C ASN A 109 2.40 -4.83 39.85
N ARG A 110 2.57 -6.15 39.87
CA ARG A 110 3.78 -6.79 40.42
C ARG A 110 5.04 -6.44 39.62
N LEU A 111 4.93 -6.33 38.30
CA LEU A 111 6.07 -5.90 37.50
C LEU A 111 6.42 -4.43 37.76
N SER A 112 5.41 -3.55 37.85
CA SER A 112 5.57 -2.13 38.18
C SER A 112 6.26 -1.94 39.53
N GLU A 113 5.85 -2.67 40.57
CA GLU A 113 6.46 -2.64 41.90
C GLU A 113 7.93 -3.09 41.89
N ALA A 114 8.31 -3.97 40.96
CA ALA A 114 9.68 -4.45 40.81
C ALA A 114 10.59 -3.50 40.02
N VAL A 115 10.05 -2.42 39.42
CA VAL A 115 10.85 -1.43 38.70
C VAL A 115 11.45 -0.43 39.69
N PRO A 116 12.79 -0.27 39.73
CA PRO A 116 13.42 0.73 40.58
C PRO A 116 13.27 2.12 39.95
N LEU A 117 12.18 2.81 40.31
CA LEU A 117 11.96 4.21 39.97
C LEU A 117 12.37 5.11 41.14
N GLY A 118 12.81 6.32 40.83
CA GLY A 118 13.11 7.35 41.83
C GLY A 118 11.86 7.89 42.53
N GLU A 119 12.03 8.91 43.37
CA GLU A 119 10.92 9.56 44.03
C GLU A 119 9.98 10.25 43.03
N ARG A 120 8.69 10.35 43.39
CA ARG A 120 7.71 11.06 42.56
C ARG A 120 8.05 12.55 42.52
N GLY A 121 8.25 13.07 41.31
CA GLY A 121 8.50 14.49 41.09
C GLY A 121 7.23 15.34 41.25
N GLU A 122 7.39 16.65 41.06
CA GLU A 122 6.30 17.64 41.16
C GLU A 122 5.16 17.38 40.16
N GLU A 123 5.46 16.80 38.99
CA GLU A 123 4.49 16.42 37.96
C GLU A 123 3.75 15.10 38.27
N GLY A 124 4.04 14.45 39.40
CA GLY A 124 3.37 13.24 39.86
C GLY A 124 3.92 11.92 39.30
N PHE A 125 4.88 11.97 38.37
CA PHE A 125 5.55 10.79 37.81
C PHE A 125 6.84 10.43 38.57
N ALA A 126 7.13 9.14 38.64
CA ALA A 126 8.40 8.60 39.13
C ALA A 126 9.24 8.15 37.93
N PHE A 127 10.52 8.53 37.89
CA PHE A 127 11.35 8.31 36.72
C PHE A 127 12.49 7.31 36.97
N PRO A 128 12.99 6.61 35.94
CA PRO A 128 14.15 5.74 36.07
C PRO A 128 15.46 6.52 36.27
N ASP A 129 16.36 5.98 37.07
CA ASP A 129 17.69 6.55 37.34
C ASP A 129 18.79 6.06 36.40
N ASP A 130 18.59 4.90 35.77
CA ASP A 130 19.51 4.31 34.80
C ASP A 130 18.79 3.67 33.60
N THR A 131 19.58 3.22 32.61
CA THR A 131 19.03 2.59 31.40
C THR A 131 18.39 1.23 31.64
N LYS A 132 18.74 0.52 32.72
CA LYS A 132 18.16 -0.77 33.07
C LYS A 132 16.76 -0.59 33.66
N ALA A 133 16.62 0.35 34.59
CA ALA A 133 15.34 0.76 35.16
C ALA A 133 14.40 1.30 34.06
N LEU A 134 14.93 2.11 33.15
CA LEU A 134 14.19 2.62 32.00
C LEU A 134 13.66 1.49 31.11
N GLN A 135 14.51 0.52 30.76
CA GLN A 135 14.11 -0.62 29.92
C GLN A 135 13.09 -1.53 30.62
N ARG A 136 13.20 -1.71 31.94
CA ARG A 136 12.21 -2.43 32.76
C ARG A 136 10.86 -1.74 32.73
N HIS A 137 10.83 -0.43 33.01
CA HIS A 137 9.59 0.36 32.95
C HIS A 137 8.94 0.28 31.56
N LEU A 138 9.73 0.48 30.50
CA LEU A 138 9.26 0.39 29.12
C LEU A 138 8.64 -0.99 28.82
N CYS A 139 9.28 -2.06 29.27
CA CYS A 139 8.76 -3.42 29.12
C CYS A 139 7.41 -3.59 29.84
N VAL A 140 7.23 -3.01 31.04
CA VAL A 140 5.94 -3.00 31.75
C VAL A 140 4.87 -2.27 30.95
N CYS A 141 5.18 -1.09 30.39
CA CYS A 141 4.23 -0.36 29.54
C CYS A 141 3.85 -1.21 28.30
N GLN A 142 4.82 -1.85 27.65
CA GLN A 142 4.58 -2.69 26.48
C GLN A 142 3.73 -3.92 26.80
N LEU A 143 3.99 -4.59 27.93
CA LEU A 143 3.18 -5.71 28.42
C LEU A 143 1.76 -5.26 28.79
N SER A 144 1.62 -4.08 29.39
CA SER A 144 0.31 -3.47 29.71
C SER A 144 -0.50 -3.22 28.44
N ARG A 145 0.14 -2.78 27.35
CA ARG A 145 -0.52 -2.66 26.04
C ARG A 145 -0.90 -4.03 25.47
N ALA A 146 0.01 -5.00 25.51
CA ALA A 146 -0.19 -6.35 24.97
C ALA A 146 -1.30 -7.14 25.70
N LEU A 147 -1.55 -6.82 26.98
CA LEU A 147 -2.65 -7.37 27.77
C LEU A 147 -3.97 -6.60 27.60
N GLY A 148 -4.02 -5.59 26.72
CA GLY A 148 -5.22 -4.81 26.44
C GLY A 148 -5.52 -3.70 27.45
N LEU A 149 -4.71 -3.52 28.49
CA LEU A 149 -5.00 -2.56 29.58
C LEU A 149 -5.03 -1.11 29.10
N HIS A 150 -4.14 -0.73 28.18
CA HIS A 150 -4.15 0.61 27.60
C HIS A 150 -5.36 0.88 26.69
N HIS A 151 -5.88 -0.16 26.03
CA HIS A 151 -7.07 -0.04 25.19
C HIS A 151 -8.34 0.15 26.02
N ALA A 152 -8.38 -0.44 27.21
CA ALA A 152 -9.50 -0.36 28.16
C ALA A 152 -9.58 1.00 28.90
N LEU A 153 -8.54 1.84 28.80
CA LEU A 153 -8.58 3.19 29.36
C LEU A 153 -9.64 4.06 28.66
N ASP A 154 -10.28 4.93 29.42
CA ASP A 154 -11.11 6.00 28.90
C ASP A 154 -10.25 7.13 28.28
N VAL A 155 -10.91 8.14 27.72
CA VAL A 155 -10.24 9.26 27.03
C VAL A 155 -9.24 9.96 27.96
N ASP A 156 -9.65 10.29 29.19
CA ASP A 156 -8.78 10.94 30.17
C ASP A 156 -7.62 10.04 30.60
N GLY A 157 -7.86 8.75 30.77
CA GLY A 157 -6.83 7.75 31.05
C GLY A 157 -5.79 7.66 29.93
N LYS A 158 -6.22 7.63 28.67
CA LYS A 158 -5.32 7.63 27.49
C LYS A 158 -4.51 8.92 27.39
N LEU A 159 -5.12 10.08 27.65
CA LEU A 159 -4.41 11.36 27.67
C LEU A 159 -3.36 11.43 28.80
N ARG A 160 -3.68 10.93 30.00
CA ARG A 160 -2.71 10.81 31.09
C ARG A 160 -1.56 9.87 30.74
N LEU A 161 -1.85 8.71 30.16
CA LEU A 161 -0.84 7.76 29.69
C LEU A 161 0.07 8.40 28.64
N ILE A 162 -0.48 9.13 27.68
CA ILE A 162 0.30 9.87 26.68
C ILE A 162 1.24 10.88 27.35
N ALA A 163 0.75 11.65 28.32
CA ALA A 163 1.56 12.61 29.05
C ALA A 163 2.72 11.92 29.79
N GLU A 164 2.44 10.80 30.45
CA GLU A 164 3.44 9.97 31.13
C GLU A 164 4.50 9.42 30.17
N LEU A 165 4.08 8.82 29.05
CA LEU A 165 4.99 8.25 28.05
C LEU A 165 5.90 9.34 27.47
N LYS A 166 5.36 10.53 27.18
CA LYS A 166 6.14 11.67 26.68
C LYS A 166 7.13 12.20 27.73
N ALA A 167 6.72 12.30 29.00
CA ALA A 167 7.60 12.71 30.08
C ALA A 167 8.77 11.72 30.22
N HIS A 168 8.50 10.42 30.17
CA HIS A 168 9.51 9.36 30.18
C HIS A 168 10.42 9.39 28.95
N TYR A 169 9.87 9.67 27.77
CA TYR A 169 10.66 9.87 26.55
C TYR A 169 11.70 10.97 26.74
N ARG A 170 11.25 12.17 27.14
CA ARG A 170 12.10 13.37 27.32
C ARG A 170 13.13 13.19 28.45
N HIS A 171 12.72 12.63 29.58
CA HIS A 171 13.64 12.29 30.68
C HIS A 171 14.71 11.30 30.21
N GLY A 172 14.32 10.29 29.44
CA GLY A 172 15.21 9.24 28.96
C GLY A 172 16.30 9.72 27.99
N LEU A 173 16.08 10.82 27.27
CA LEU A 173 17.08 11.42 26.36
C LEU A 173 18.39 11.77 27.08
N LYS A 174 18.35 12.01 28.40
CA LYS A 174 19.56 12.30 29.19
C LYS A 174 20.55 11.14 29.18
N PHE A 175 20.08 9.90 29.02
CA PHE A 175 20.91 8.70 29.02
C PHE A 175 21.62 8.45 27.68
N GLY A 176 21.07 8.98 26.58
CA GLY A 176 21.62 8.79 25.23
C GLY A 176 22.34 10.00 24.65
N LYS A 177 22.73 10.99 25.48
CA LYS A 177 23.47 12.19 25.04
C LYS A 177 24.77 11.89 24.28
N ASN A 178 25.41 10.77 24.59
CA ASN A 178 26.65 10.31 23.97
C ASN A 178 26.43 9.24 22.88
N ALA A 179 25.18 8.90 22.56
CA ALA A 179 24.87 7.92 21.53
C ALA A 179 25.26 8.45 20.14
N LEU A 180 25.69 7.55 19.25
CA LEU A 180 25.95 7.91 17.86
C LEU A 180 24.63 8.28 17.17
N LYS A 181 24.69 9.15 16.15
CA LYS A 181 23.50 9.52 15.35
C LYS A 181 22.81 8.32 14.67
N THR A 182 23.52 7.21 14.52
CA THR A 182 23.03 5.95 13.93
C THR A 182 22.43 4.98 14.95
N GLU A 183 22.53 5.30 16.25
CA GLU A 183 22.00 4.48 17.34
C GLU A 183 20.65 5.04 17.79
N LEU A 184 19.73 4.13 18.09
CA LEU A 184 18.45 4.50 18.69
C LEU A 184 18.69 5.05 20.10
N GLN A 185 17.90 6.03 20.51
CA GLN A 185 17.86 6.46 21.90
C GLN A 185 17.21 5.36 22.75
N PHE A 186 17.66 5.24 24.00
CA PHE A 186 17.09 4.27 24.95
C PHE A 186 15.57 4.46 25.17
N SER A 187 15.06 5.67 24.96
CA SER A 187 13.68 6.04 25.23
C SER A 187 12.78 6.14 23.99
N ASP A 188 13.28 5.91 22.77
CA ASP A 188 12.51 6.09 21.52
C ASP A 188 11.18 5.33 21.49
N MET A 189 11.14 4.14 22.11
CA MET A 189 9.93 3.31 22.14
C MET A 189 8.80 3.93 22.98
N TYR A 190 9.09 4.82 23.93
CA TYR A 190 8.03 5.59 24.60
C TYR A 190 7.30 6.53 23.64
N CYS A 191 8.05 7.16 22.73
CA CYS A 191 7.47 8.01 21.68
C CYS A 191 6.56 7.18 20.75
N LEU A 192 7.04 6.01 20.29
CA LEU A 192 6.22 5.13 19.44
C LEU A 192 4.95 4.66 20.17
N MET A 193 5.05 4.32 21.45
CA MET A 193 3.88 3.97 22.27
C MET A 193 2.90 5.13 22.39
N ALA A 194 3.37 6.36 22.63
CA ALA A 194 2.51 7.54 22.69
C ALA A 194 1.79 7.77 21.35
N ALA A 195 2.50 7.62 20.23
CA ALA A 195 1.91 7.70 18.89
C ALA A 195 0.79 6.66 18.68
N HIS A 196 0.98 5.41 19.12
CA HIS A 196 -0.07 4.40 19.05
C HIS A 196 -1.32 4.80 19.85
N VAL A 197 -1.15 5.33 21.06
CA VAL A 197 -2.30 5.76 21.90
C VAL A 197 -3.00 6.98 21.28
N TYR A 198 -2.28 7.89 20.63
CA TYR A 198 -2.91 8.98 19.84
C TYR A 198 -3.74 8.44 18.67
N ILE A 199 -3.25 7.42 17.96
CA ILE A 199 -4.00 6.77 16.88
C ILE A 199 -5.25 6.06 17.43
N ASP A 200 -5.16 5.40 18.59
CA ASP A 200 -6.31 4.79 19.25
C ASP A 200 -7.38 5.85 19.58
N LEU A 201 -6.98 6.98 20.17
CA LEU A 201 -7.87 8.10 20.47
C LEU A 201 -8.50 8.70 19.21
N TRP A 202 -7.74 8.89 18.14
CA TRP A 202 -8.28 9.37 16.87
C TRP A 202 -9.34 8.42 16.31
N LYS A 203 -9.08 7.10 16.32
CA LYS A 203 -10.04 6.10 15.84
C LYS A 203 -11.32 6.05 16.67
N GLU A 204 -11.23 6.26 17.98
CA GLU A 204 -12.37 6.21 18.89
C GLU A 204 -13.20 7.49 18.89
N THR A 205 -12.55 8.65 18.76
CA THR A 205 -13.21 9.97 18.91
C THR A 205 -13.45 10.70 17.58
N GLY A 206 -12.68 10.39 16.54
CA GLY A 206 -12.64 11.16 15.30
C GLY A 206 -11.98 12.54 15.42
N ASP A 207 -11.33 12.88 16.55
CA ASP A 207 -10.61 14.16 16.69
C ASP A 207 -9.28 14.12 15.93
N GLU A 208 -9.26 14.74 14.76
CA GLU A 208 -8.08 14.91 13.91
C GLU A 208 -6.88 15.56 14.63
N ASN A 209 -7.12 16.32 15.71
CA ASN A 209 -6.03 16.87 16.51
C ASN A 209 -5.13 15.77 17.09
N MET A 210 -5.68 14.59 17.41
CA MET A 210 -4.88 13.47 17.92
C MET A 210 -3.85 12.98 16.88
N VAL A 211 -4.19 13.00 15.60
CA VAL A 211 -3.25 12.65 14.51
C VAL A 211 -2.12 13.68 14.43
N TRP A 212 -2.44 14.97 14.53
CA TRP A 212 -1.43 16.04 14.52
C TRP A 212 -0.47 15.96 15.70
N GLN A 213 -1.00 15.69 16.89
CA GLN A 213 -0.20 15.49 18.10
C GLN A 213 0.70 14.24 17.96
N GLY A 214 0.15 13.13 17.45
CA GLY A 214 0.92 11.93 17.16
C GLY A 214 2.04 12.16 16.14
N LEU A 215 1.76 12.90 15.05
CA LEU A 215 2.77 13.31 14.08
C LEU A 215 3.83 14.23 14.69
N GLY A 216 3.43 15.17 15.56
CA GLY A 216 4.35 16.04 16.28
C GLY A 216 5.34 15.25 17.14
N VAL A 217 4.84 14.26 17.88
CA VAL A 217 5.68 13.37 18.72
C VAL A 217 6.64 12.51 17.88
N LEU A 218 6.19 11.96 16.76
CA LEU A 218 7.07 11.23 15.83
C LEU A 218 8.11 12.17 15.19
N GLN A 219 7.72 13.41 14.87
CA GLN A 219 8.61 14.42 14.29
C GLN A 219 9.68 14.90 15.29
N GLU A 220 9.33 14.99 16.59
CA GLU A 220 10.27 15.24 17.70
C GLU A 220 11.31 14.12 17.76
N ALA A 221 10.88 12.85 17.76
CA ALA A 221 11.78 11.71 17.89
C ALA A 221 12.69 11.47 16.68
N CYS A 222 12.23 11.74 15.45
CA CYS A 222 13.06 11.54 14.26
C CYS A 222 14.14 12.62 14.03
N GLY A 223 14.18 13.71 14.82
CA GLY A 223 15.34 14.60 14.91
C GLY A 223 15.83 15.30 13.63
N GLY A 224 14.94 15.67 12.70
CA GLY A 224 15.29 16.35 11.44
C GLY A 224 14.56 15.80 10.21
N PRO A 225 14.95 16.18 8.97
CA PRO A 225 14.41 15.56 7.77
C PRO A 225 14.69 14.07 7.85
N LEU A 226 13.64 13.25 7.69
CA LEU A 226 13.73 11.79 7.62
C LEU A 226 14.95 11.45 6.76
N LEU A 227 15.98 10.87 7.39
CA LEU A 227 16.90 10.00 6.67
C LEU A 227 15.99 8.89 6.17
N GLN A 228 15.43 9.10 4.97
CA GLN A 228 14.66 8.10 4.26
C GLN A 228 15.57 6.87 4.31
N PRO A 229 15.20 5.79 5.01
CA PRO A 229 15.93 4.55 4.87
C PRO A 229 15.70 4.19 3.42
N GLY A 230 16.62 4.59 2.55
CA GLY A 230 16.52 4.29 1.13
C GLY A 230 16.44 2.78 1.09
N CYS A 231 15.30 2.25 0.65
CA CYS A 231 15.14 0.81 0.50
C CYS A 231 16.32 0.32 -0.34
N LYS A 232 17.02 -0.71 0.14
CA LYS A 232 18.13 -1.33 -0.58
C LYS A 232 17.79 -2.75 -0.93
N HIS A 233 18.09 -3.14 -2.17
CA HIS A 233 18.00 -4.51 -2.65
C HIS A 233 16.62 -5.13 -2.31
N VAL A 234 16.60 -6.24 -1.56
CA VAL A 234 15.38 -6.98 -1.19
C VAL A 234 14.32 -6.14 -0.50
N GLN A 235 14.69 -5.02 0.14
CA GLN A 235 13.73 -4.11 0.76
C GLN A 235 12.80 -3.45 -0.26
N HIS A 236 13.19 -3.37 -1.53
CA HIS A 236 12.28 -2.91 -2.59
C HIS A 236 11.09 -3.87 -2.77
N ASP A 237 11.28 -5.18 -2.56
CA ASP A 237 10.19 -6.17 -2.65
C ASP A 237 9.36 -6.23 -1.36
N THR A 238 10.01 -6.12 -0.20
CA THR A 238 9.35 -6.32 1.09
C THR A 238 8.73 -5.05 1.68
N ILE A 239 9.32 -3.87 1.47
CA ILE A 239 8.90 -2.58 2.08
C ILE A 239 8.55 -1.54 1.00
N GLY A 240 9.06 -1.68 -0.23
CA GLY A 240 8.85 -0.72 -1.32
C GLY A 240 7.38 -0.47 -1.68
N PHE A 241 6.48 -1.39 -1.33
CA PHE A 241 5.04 -1.22 -1.46
C PHE A 241 4.51 0.02 -0.71
N LEU A 242 5.11 0.41 0.42
CA LEU A 242 4.69 1.59 1.20
C LEU A 242 4.85 2.91 0.44
N LEU A 243 5.74 2.97 -0.55
CA LEU A 243 5.97 4.18 -1.34
C LEU A 243 5.18 4.13 -2.65
N THR A 244 5.28 3.01 -3.36
CA THR A 244 4.62 2.77 -4.65
C THR A 244 3.11 2.74 -4.55
N ARG A 245 2.54 2.28 -3.42
CA ARG A 245 1.10 2.29 -3.16
C ARG A 245 0.51 3.71 -3.12
N TYR A 246 1.24 4.67 -2.55
CA TYR A 246 0.70 6.00 -2.25
C TYR A 246 1.15 7.10 -3.20
N ALA A 247 2.38 7.04 -3.74
CA ALA A 247 2.95 8.16 -4.49
C ALA A 247 2.11 8.56 -5.71
N GLU A 248 1.71 7.60 -6.55
CA GLU A 248 0.87 7.87 -7.72
C GLU A 248 -0.56 8.23 -7.31
N SER A 249 -1.14 7.51 -6.35
CA SER A 249 -2.50 7.74 -5.86
C SER A 249 -2.74 9.14 -5.26
N LEU A 250 -1.67 9.76 -4.74
CA LEU A 250 -1.68 11.10 -4.17
C LEU A 250 -1.16 12.17 -5.14
N GLY A 251 -0.96 11.85 -6.42
CA GLY A 251 -0.58 12.82 -7.45
C GLY A 251 0.89 13.25 -7.44
N GLN A 252 1.76 12.50 -6.76
CA GLN A 252 3.21 12.74 -6.74
C GLN A 252 3.88 11.89 -7.83
N PHE A 253 3.59 12.20 -9.09
CA PHE A 253 3.99 11.40 -10.26
C PHE A 253 5.51 11.28 -10.42
N ALA A 254 6.27 12.32 -10.09
CA ALA A 254 7.73 12.27 -10.12
C ALA A 254 8.28 11.27 -9.08
N ALA A 255 7.76 11.32 -7.85
CA ALA A 255 8.16 10.40 -6.78
C ALA A 255 7.73 8.96 -7.08
N ALA A 256 6.54 8.77 -7.66
CA ALA A 256 6.03 7.48 -8.09
C ALA A 256 6.93 6.86 -9.17
N SER A 257 7.28 7.65 -10.19
CA SER A 257 8.17 7.24 -11.28
C SER A 257 9.54 6.80 -10.75
N GLN A 258 10.13 7.60 -9.86
CA GLN A 258 11.42 7.29 -9.26
C GLN A 258 11.38 6.00 -8.43
N SER A 259 10.32 5.82 -7.64
CA SER A 259 10.13 4.64 -6.78
C SER A 259 9.91 3.37 -7.59
N CYS A 260 9.16 3.44 -8.69
CA CYS A 260 9.01 2.33 -9.63
C CYS A 260 10.35 1.98 -10.27
N ASN A 261 11.11 2.98 -10.73
CA ASN A 261 12.42 2.76 -11.35
C ASN A 261 13.46 2.16 -10.40
N PHE A 262 13.43 2.48 -9.11
CA PHE A 262 14.31 1.84 -8.14
C PHE A 262 13.95 0.36 -7.95
N SER A 263 12.66 0.05 -7.83
CA SER A 263 12.19 -1.33 -7.62
C SER A 263 12.42 -2.20 -8.86
N LEU A 264 12.13 -1.70 -10.08
CA LEU A 264 12.42 -2.42 -11.33
C LEU A 264 13.91 -2.70 -11.51
N ARG A 265 14.78 -1.72 -11.20
CA ARG A 265 16.23 -1.92 -11.24
C ARG A 265 16.64 -3.07 -10.32
N PHE A 266 16.09 -3.15 -9.11
CA PHE A 266 16.33 -4.27 -8.22
C PHE A 266 15.91 -5.61 -8.84
N PHE A 267 14.67 -5.74 -9.33
CA PHE A 267 14.19 -7.02 -9.89
C PHE A 267 15.01 -7.48 -11.11
N HIS A 268 15.32 -6.56 -12.04
CA HIS A 268 16.10 -6.90 -13.22
C HIS A 268 17.57 -7.23 -12.89
N SER A 269 18.21 -6.47 -12.00
CA SER A 269 19.55 -6.81 -11.52
C SER A 269 19.56 -8.18 -10.84
N ASN A 270 18.59 -8.45 -9.97
CA ASN A 270 18.49 -9.71 -9.24
C ASN A 270 18.34 -10.93 -10.17
N GLN A 271 17.60 -10.81 -11.28
CA GLN A 271 17.46 -11.87 -12.28
C GLN A 271 18.82 -12.28 -12.87
N LYS A 272 19.67 -11.28 -13.17
CA LYS A 272 21.02 -11.49 -13.69
C LYS A 272 21.96 -12.02 -12.61
N ASP A 273 22.01 -11.35 -11.46
CA ASP A 273 22.95 -11.63 -10.38
C ASP A 273 22.72 -13.02 -9.77
N THR A 274 21.47 -13.40 -9.53
CA THR A 274 21.16 -14.74 -8.97
C THR A 274 21.60 -15.86 -9.91
N SER A 275 21.52 -15.65 -11.23
CA SER A 275 21.99 -16.63 -12.21
C SER A 275 23.52 -16.81 -12.13
N GLU A 276 24.26 -15.73 -11.89
CA GLU A 276 25.71 -15.78 -11.68
C GLU A 276 26.07 -16.48 -10.35
N TYR A 277 25.36 -16.19 -9.26
CA TYR A 277 25.59 -16.84 -7.97
C TYR A 277 25.29 -18.35 -7.99
N ILE A 278 24.32 -18.80 -8.80
CA ILE A 278 24.09 -20.24 -9.04
C ILE A 278 25.31 -20.88 -9.73
N ILE A 279 25.90 -20.22 -10.73
CA ILE A 279 27.11 -20.71 -11.40
C ILE A 279 28.29 -20.76 -10.43
N GLN A 280 28.44 -19.73 -9.58
CA GLN A 280 29.47 -19.70 -8.55
C GLN A 280 29.30 -20.81 -7.50
N ALA A 281 28.06 -21.14 -7.12
CA ALA A 281 27.78 -22.24 -6.19
C ALA A 281 28.30 -23.59 -6.71
N TYR A 282 28.17 -23.86 -8.01
CA TYR A 282 28.79 -25.04 -8.63
C TYR A 282 30.32 -25.00 -8.55
N LYS A 283 30.94 -23.84 -8.80
CA LYS A 283 32.40 -23.67 -8.74
C LYS A 283 32.97 -23.88 -7.34
N TYR A 284 32.27 -23.42 -6.31
CA TYR A 284 32.72 -23.51 -4.91
C TYR A 284 32.20 -24.76 -4.16
N GLY A 285 31.46 -25.65 -4.83
CA GLY A 285 30.95 -26.88 -4.22
C GLY A 285 29.80 -26.67 -3.23
N ALA A 286 29.11 -25.52 -3.28
CA ALA A 286 27.96 -25.19 -2.42
C ALA A 286 26.65 -25.78 -2.96
N PHE A 287 26.63 -27.08 -3.26
CA PHE A 287 25.51 -27.73 -3.97
C PHE A 287 24.18 -27.67 -3.21
N GLU A 288 24.22 -27.70 -1.88
CA GLU A 288 23.04 -27.60 -1.02
C GLU A 288 22.33 -26.24 -1.13
N LYS A 289 23.04 -25.19 -1.57
CA LYS A 289 22.49 -23.82 -1.73
C LYS A 289 21.87 -23.56 -3.09
N ILE A 290 22.12 -24.41 -4.07
CA ILE A 290 21.58 -24.24 -5.42
C ILE A 290 20.03 -24.32 -5.43
N PRO A 291 19.38 -25.28 -4.77
CA PRO A 291 17.92 -25.29 -4.65
C PRO A 291 17.37 -24.04 -3.96
N GLU A 292 18.04 -23.54 -2.91
CA GLU A 292 17.66 -22.31 -2.21
C GLU A 292 17.73 -21.08 -3.12
N PHE A 293 18.80 -20.96 -3.93
CA PHE A 293 18.95 -19.86 -4.90
C PHE A 293 17.90 -19.91 -6.01
N ILE A 294 17.58 -21.10 -6.52
CA ILE A 294 16.51 -21.29 -7.52
C ILE A 294 15.15 -20.91 -6.91
N ALA A 295 14.88 -21.34 -5.68
CA ALA A 295 13.64 -21.00 -4.97
C ALA A 295 13.51 -19.48 -4.76
N LEU A 296 14.59 -18.81 -4.33
CA LEU A 296 14.61 -17.35 -4.18
C LEU A 296 14.41 -16.62 -5.50
N ARG A 297 15.09 -17.04 -6.57
CA ARG A 297 14.93 -16.49 -7.92
C ARG A 297 13.47 -16.59 -8.39
N ASN A 298 12.87 -17.77 -8.24
CA ASN A 298 11.49 -18.01 -8.63
C ASN A 298 10.52 -17.16 -7.80
N ARG A 299 10.74 -17.08 -6.49
CA ARG A 299 9.93 -16.26 -5.57
C ARG A 299 9.96 -14.77 -5.94
N LEU A 300 11.12 -14.24 -6.33
CA LEU A 300 11.27 -12.83 -6.74
C LEU A 300 10.68 -12.58 -8.14
N ASN A 301 10.85 -13.50 -9.08
CA ASN A 301 10.24 -13.40 -10.41
C ASN A 301 8.72 -13.52 -10.38
N GLN A 302 8.18 -14.21 -9.38
CA GLN A 302 6.75 -14.37 -9.14
C GLN A 302 6.20 -13.32 -8.17
N SER A 303 6.96 -12.29 -7.81
CA SER A 303 6.52 -11.29 -6.84
C SER A 303 5.30 -10.52 -7.34
N LEU A 304 4.28 -10.40 -6.48
CA LEU A 304 3.15 -9.48 -6.63
C LEU A 304 3.66 -8.05 -6.84
N HIS A 305 4.61 -7.62 -6.02
CA HIS A 305 5.11 -6.26 -6.05
C HIS A 305 5.86 -5.97 -7.36
N PHE A 306 6.57 -6.95 -7.91
CA PHE A 306 7.20 -6.80 -9.23
C PHE A 306 6.18 -6.56 -10.34
N ALA A 307 5.10 -7.36 -10.35
CA ALA A 307 4.02 -7.19 -11.33
C ALA A 307 3.33 -5.83 -11.19
N GLN A 308 3.03 -5.40 -9.95
CA GLN A 308 2.45 -4.08 -9.67
C GLN A 308 3.33 -2.94 -10.18
N VAL A 309 4.61 -2.94 -9.82
CA VAL A 309 5.52 -1.86 -10.22
C VAL A 309 5.68 -1.81 -11.74
N ARG A 310 5.78 -2.96 -12.42
CA ARG A 310 5.87 -3.01 -13.87
C ARG A 310 4.63 -2.39 -14.53
N THR A 311 3.44 -2.82 -14.11
CA THR A 311 2.17 -2.29 -14.63
C THR A 311 2.02 -0.79 -14.36
N GLU A 312 2.24 -0.35 -13.12
CA GLU A 312 2.10 1.07 -12.76
C GLU A 312 3.17 1.94 -13.41
N ARG A 313 4.39 1.44 -13.61
CA ARG A 313 5.42 2.19 -14.36
C ARG A 313 4.98 2.45 -15.80
N MET A 314 4.48 1.40 -16.48
CA MET A 314 4.02 1.53 -17.87
C MET A 314 2.81 2.46 -17.96
N LEU A 315 1.86 2.37 -17.03
CA LEU A 315 0.71 3.30 -16.98
C LEU A 315 1.14 4.74 -16.72
N LEU A 316 2.07 4.98 -15.79
CA LEU A 316 2.64 6.31 -15.54
C LEU A 316 3.31 6.88 -16.79
N ASP A 317 4.09 6.08 -17.53
CA ASP A 317 4.74 6.54 -18.76
C ASP A 317 3.72 6.91 -19.84
N LEU A 318 2.64 6.13 -19.97
CA LEU A 318 1.51 6.52 -20.83
C LEU A 318 0.90 7.84 -20.35
N PHE A 319 0.49 7.93 -19.08
CA PHE A 319 -0.17 9.12 -18.56
C PHE A 319 0.67 10.39 -18.67
N LEU A 320 2.00 10.31 -18.50
CA LEU A 320 2.87 11.48 -18.50
C LEU A 320 3.40 11.85 -19.90
N GLU A 321 3.55 10.90 -20.81
CA GLU A 321 4.27 11.12 -22.08
C GLU A 321 3.45 10.83 -23.34
N ALA A 322 2.55 9.84 -23.34
CA ALA A 322 1.83 9.43 -24.55
C ALA A 322 0.86 10.52 -25.03
N ASP A 323 0.81 10.80 -26.32
CA ASP A 323 0.16 11.93 -27.01
C ASP A 323 0.59 13.34 -26.52
N ILE A 324 1.64 13.45 -25.68
CA ILE A 324 2.27 14.72 -25.28
C ILE A 324 3.64 14.86 -25.95
N VAL A 325 4.49 13.83 -25.79
CA VAL A 325 5.85 13.77 -26.34
C VAL A 325 5.90 12.87 -27.57
N LEU A 326 5.39 11.64 -27.43
CA LEU A 326 5.28 10.63 -28.49
C LEU A 326 3.81 10.31 -28.71
N SER A 327 3.44 9.81 -29.89
CA SER A 327 2.08 9.28 -30.05
C SER A 327 1.85 8.04 -29.17
N LEU A 328 0.60 7.76 -28.82
CA LEU A 328 0.26 6.54 -28.05
C LEU A 328 0.84 5.26 -28.68
N GLU A 329 0.84 5.16 -30.00
CA GLU A 329 1.38 4.00 -30.73
C GLU A 329 2.91 3.87 -30.56
N GLU A 330 3.64 4.97 -30.63
CA GLU A 330 5.09 4.99 -30.41
C GLU A 330 5.45 4.66 -28.96
N SER A 331 4.71 5.19 -27.99
CA SER A 331 4.91 4.86 -26.57
C SER A 331 4.66 3.38 -26.28
N VAL A 332 3.58 2.80 -26.81
CA VAL A 332 3.27 1.37 -26.67
C VAL A 332 4.36 0.50 -27.30
N LYS A 333 4.85 0.86 -28.50
CA LYS A 333 5.96 0.16 -29.15
C LYS A 333 7.26 0.26 -28.36
N ALA A 334 7.59 1.45 -27.82
CA ALA A 334 8.81 1.66 -27.04
C ALA A 334 8.86 0.79 -25.78
N MET A 335 7.70 0.53 -25.16
CA MET A 335 7.58 -0.34 -23.98
C MET A 335 7.44 -1.83 -24.32
N SER A 336 7.42 -2.21 -25.60
CA SER A 336 7.15 -3.59 -26.04
C SER A 336 5.86 -4.18 -25.47
N LEU A 337 4.83 -3.33 -25.31
CA LEU A 337 3.56 -3.72 -24.70
C LEU A 337 2.68 -4.46 -25.72
N SER A 338 2.24 -5.67 -25.37
CA SER A 338 1.35 -6.50 -26.18
C SER A 338 -0.06 -6.55 -25.58
N ALA A 339 -1.08 -6.56 -26.45
CA ALA A 339 -2.46 -6.81 -26.02
C ALA A 339 -2.70 -8.30 -25.73
N GLU A 340 -2.00 -9.19 -26.43
CA GLU A 340 -2.21 -10.65 -26.38
C GLU A 340 -1.40 -11.31 -25.28
N GLU A 341 -0.13 -10.95 -25.18
CA GLU A 341 0.81 -11.55 -24.24
C GLU A 341 0.71 -10.89 -22.87
N ASP A 342 0.66 -11.72 -21.82
CA ASP A 342 0.65 -11.29 -20.43
C ASP A 342 1.76 -12.03 -19.70
N ASP A 343 2.71 -11.26 -19.16
CA ASP A 343 3.89 -11.75 -18.47
C ASP A 343 3.71 -11.72 -16.94
N ILE A 344 2.48 -11.58 -16.44
CA ILE A 344 2.13 -11.68 -15.02
C ILE A 344 1.84 -13.15 -14.67
N PRO A 345 2.52 -13.73 -13.65
CA PRO A 345 2.32 -15.12 -13.25
C PRO A 345 1.10 -15.29 -12.34
N TRP A 346 -0.10 -15.06 -12.87
CA TRP A 346 -1.37 -15.05 -12.12
C TRP A 346 -1.58 -16.25 -11.19
N ASP A 347 -1.23 -17.46 -11.64
CA ASP A 347 -1.46 -18.70 -10.88
C ASP A 347 -0.46 -18.94 -9.75
N ASN A 348 0.72 -18.31 -9.81
CA ASN A 348 1.85 -18.61 -8.91
C ASN A 348 2.41 -17.36 -8.22
N MET A 349 1.65 -16.27 -8.22
CA MET A 349 2.07 -14.99 -7.67
C MET A 349 2.38 -15.10 -6.16
N ARG A 350 3.42 -14.40 -5.71
CA ARG A 350 3.92 -14.41 -4.34
C ARG A 350 3.82 -13.03 -3.73
N ASP A 351 3.06 -12.93 -2.64
CA ASP A 351 3.09 -11.74 -1.79
C ASP A 351 4.30 -11.80 -0.86
N ASN A 352 5.31 -10.97 -1.15
CA ASN A 352 6.53 -10.87 -0.36
C ASN A 352 6.55 -9.64 0.55
N ARG A 353 5.47 -8.87 0.62
CA ARG A 353 5.39 -7.67 1.45
C ARG A 353 5.57 -8.04 2.93
N ASP A 354 6.43 -7.29 3.62
CA ASP A 354 6.59 -7.43 5.06
C ASP A 354 5.50 -6.63 5.78
N LEU A 355 4.37 -7.31 6.01
CA LEU A 355 3.23 -6.76 6.76
C LEU A 355 3.45 -6.77 8.28
N THR A 356 4.68 -7.04 8.74
CA THR A 356 5.08 -7.10 10.15
C THR A 356 6.26 -6.18 10.47
N VAL A 357 6.65 -5.32 9.52
CA VAL A 357 7.77 -4.38 9.69
C VAL A 357 7.51 -3.34 10.78
N PHE A 358 6.25 -2.97 11.01
CA PHE A 358 5.86 -2.04 12.06
C PHE A 358 5.76 -2.78 13.40
N THR A 359 6.52 -2.30 14.40
CA THR A 359 6.43 -2.83 15.76
C THR A 359 5.03 -2.61 16.33
N SER A 360 4.36 -3.69 16.75
CA SER A 360 3.08 -3.63 17.46
C SER A 360 3.12 -4.40 18.77
N TRP A 361 2.61 -3.74 19.82
CA TRP A 361 2.36 -4.34 21.14
C TRP A 361 0.86 -4.46 21.41
N ASP A 362 0.04 -4.50 20.37
CA ASP A 362 -1.40 -4.70 20.53
C ASP A 362 -1.70 -6.13 21.01
N PRO A 363 -2.85 -6.35 21.69
CA PRO A 363 -3.28 -7.67 22.09
C PRO A 363 -3.58 -8.55 20.87
N LYS A 364 -3.52 -9.87 21.06
CA LYS A 364 -3.65 -10.88 19.99
C LYS A 364 -4.91 -10.70 19.13
N GLU A 365 -6.02 -10.25 19.72
CA GLU A 365 -7.27 -10.02 18.98
C GLU A 365 -7.21 -8.87 17.97
N ARG A 366 -6.25 -7.95 18.12
CA ARG A 366 -6.04 -6.76 17.27
C ARG A 366 -4.89 -6.92 16.28
N GLU A 367 -4.17 -8.04 16.34
CA GLU A 367 -3.04 -8.32 15.46
C GLU A 367 -3.47 -8.69 14.04
N LEU A 368 -2.49 -8.64 13.13
CA LEU A 368 -2.68 -9.08 11.75
C LEU A 368 -2.89 -10.59 11.69
N THR A 369 -4.07 -11.02 11.22
CA THR A 369 -4.42 -12.43 11.06
C THR A 369 -4.07 -12.95 9.66
N ASP A 370 -3.97 -14.27 9.51
CA ASP A 370 -3.81 -14.91 8.19
C ASP A 370 -4.99 -14.66 7.26
N GLU A 371 -6.19 -14.44 7.82
CA GLU A 371 -7.37 -14.03 7.06
C GLU A 371 -7.15 -12.65 6.41
N HIS A 372 -6.70 -11.66 7.19
CA HIS A 372 -6.37 -10.33 6.67
C HIS A 372 -5.30 -10.39 5.57
N ARG A 373 -4.28 -11.25 5.73
CA ARG A 373 -3.24 -11.44 4.70
C ARG A 373 -3.83 -11.99 3.40
N ARG A 374 -4.71 -12.99 3.50
CA ARG A 374 -5.37 -13.59 2.33
C ARG A 374 -6.29 -12.59 1.62
N GLN A 375 -7.08 -11.85 2.38
CA GLN A 375 -7.98 -10.81 1.88
C GLN A 375 -7.20 -9.67 1.20
N SER A 376 -6.11 -9.23 1.80
CA SER A 376 -5.23 -8.23 1.19
C SER A 376 -4.64 -8.72 -0.13
N LEU A 377 -4.17 -9.96 -0.20
CA LEU A 377 -3.65 -10.52 -1.45
C LEU A 377 -4.74 -10.62 -2.53
N GLU A 378 -5.95 -11.04 -2.17
CA GLU A 378 -7.10 -11.10 -3.09
C GLU A 378 -7.41 -9.72 -3.66
N GLU A 379 -7.50 -8.72 -2.78
CA GLU A 379 -7.77 -7.32 -3.15
C GLU A 379 -6.70 -6.74 -4.07
N GLU A 380 -5.41 -6.93 -3.74
CA GLU A 380 -4.27 -6.49 -4.55
C GLU A 380 -4.22 -7.18 -5.92
N SER A 381 -4.56 -8.47 -5.97
CA SER A 381 -4.58 -9.23 -7.22
C SER A 381 -5.69 -8.75 -8.16
N VAL A 382 -6.88 -8.45 -7.62
CA VAL A 382 -8.00 -7.91 -8.40
C VAL A 382 -7.70 -6.50 -8.88
N TRP A 383 -7.13 -5.64 -8.03
CA TRP A 383 -6.70 -4.30 -8.43
C TRP A 383 -5.64 -4.36 -9.55
N LEU A 384 -4.60 -5.19 -9.38
CA LEU A 384 -3.58 -5.41 -10.41
C LEU A 384 -4.19 -5.92 -11.72
N ARG A 385 -5.18 -6.82 -11.65
CA ARG A 385 -5.86 -7.34 -12.85
C ARG A 385 -6.60 -6.25 -13.61
N ILE A 386 -7.30 -5.35 -12.91
CA ILE A 386 -7.95 -4.19 -13.55
C ILE A 386 -6.90 -3.32 -14.24
N ARG A 387 -5.80 -2.98 -13.56
CA ARG A 387 -4.74 -2.12 -14.10
C ARG A 387 -4.03 -2.76 -15.30
N SER A 388 -3.71 -4.05 -15.24
CA SER A 388 -3.11 -4.80 -16.35
C SER A 388 -4.06 -4.89 -17.56
N LEU A 389 -5.34 -5.18 -17.34
CA LEU A 389 -6.33 -5.22 -18.41
C LEU A 389 -6.51 -3.84 -19.06
N THR A 390 -6.56 -2.76 -18.28
CA THR A 390 -6.58 -1.38 -18.82
C THR A 390 -5.35 -1.13 -19.70
N LEU A 391 -4.15 -1.48 -19.24
CA LEU A 391 -2.91 -1.32 -20.01
C LEU A 391 -2.94 -2.10 -21.33
N ARG A 392 -3.37 -3.37 -21.31
CA ARG A 392 -3.48 -4.22 -22.51
C ARG A 392 -4.55 -3.73 -23.49
N LEU A 393 -5.66 -3.20 -22.99
CA LEU A 393 -6.70 -2.57 -23.80
C LEU A 393 -6.19 -1.30 -24.49
N LEU A 394 -5.38 -0.48 -23.79
CA LEU A 394 -4.71 0.68 -24.39
C LEU A 394 -3.72 0.26 -25.48
N ALA A 395 -3.01 -0.85 -25.31
CA ALA A 395 -2.13 -1.41 -26.34
C ALA A 395 -2.93 -1.83 -27.60
N SER A 396 -4.08 -2.48 -27.40
CA SER A 396 -4.99 -2.85 -28.49
C SER A 396 -5.54 -1.63 -29.24
N LEU A 397 -5.89 -0.57 -28.50
CA LEU A 397 -6.33 0.71 -29.07
C LEU A 397 -5.23 1.36 -29.94
N ALA A 398 -3.99 1.32 -29.47
CA ALA A 398 -2.85 1.91 -30.16
C ALA A 398 -2.51 1.19 -31.48
N GLY A 399 -2.69 -0.14 -31.52
CA GLY A 399 -2.49 -0.96 -32.71
C GLY A 399 -3.68 -0.96 -33.70
N SER A 400 -4.80 -0.34 -33.35
CA SER A 400 -6.01 -0.26 -34.17
C SER A 400 -6.07 1.08 -34.91
N GLY A 401 -6.09 1.05 -36.26
CA GLY A 401 -6.21 2.23 -37.12
C GLY A 401 -6.99 1.93 -38.39
N HIS A 402 -7.42 2.97 -39.12
CA HIS A 402 -8.24 2.82 -40.34
C HIS A 402 -7.51 1.98 -41.40
N THR A 403 -8.05 0.82 -41.73
CA THR A 403 -7.62 0.03 -42.90
C THR A 403 -8.41 0.51 -44.12
N PRO A 404 -7.79 1.17 -45.10
CA PRO A 404 -8.50 1.55 -46.30
C PRO A 404 -8.99 0.29 -47.03
N SER A 405 -10.27 0.26 -47.42
CA SER A 405 -10.82 -0.81 -48.24
C SER A 405 -9.94 -1.02 -49.47
N GLN A 406 -9.29 -2.19 -49.58
CA GLN A 406 -8.63 -2.64 -50.80
C GLN A 406 -9.70 -2.88 -51.87
N GLN A 407 -10.16 -1.82 -52.54
CA GLN A 407 -10.74 -1.96 -53.87
C GLN A 407 -9.57 -2.03 -54.86
N ASN A 408 -9.15 -3.28 -55.13
CA ASN A 408 -8.32 -3.76 -56.25
C ASN A 408 -7.12 -4.62 -55.80
N SER A 409 -7.42 -5.82 -55.29
CA SER A 409 -6.57 -6.99 -55.52
C SER A 409 -7.40 -8.23 -55.21
N GLU A 410 -7.92 -8.87 -56.25
CA GLU A 410 -8.30 -10.28 -56.15
C GLU A 410 -7.04 -11.07 -55.75
N ILE A 411 -7.21 -11.98 -54.78
CA ILE A 411 -6.25 -12.99 -54.29
C ILE A 411 -5.24 -12.49 -53.24
N ALA A 412 -5.61 -12.54 -51.95
CA ALA A 412 -4.68 -12.85 -50.84
C ALA A 412 -5.42 -13.20 -49.52
N ASN A 413 -5.26 -14.46 -49.08
CA ASN A 413 -5.47 -15.09 -47.77
C ASN A 413 -6.27 -14.36 -46.66
N GLU A 414 -7.41 -14.95 -46.29
CA GLU A 414 -8.40 -14.53 -45.28
C GLU A 414 -8.01 -14.71 -43.79
N ASN A 415 -6.73 -14.79 -43.40
CA ASN A 415 -6.36 -15.24 -42.04
C ASN A 415 -5.97 -14.13 -41.02
N GLY A 416 -6.22 -12.84 -41.26
CA GLY A 416 -5.60 -11.77 -40.45
C GLY A 416 -6.50 -10.79 -39.68
N VAL A 417 -7.78 -10.64 -40.04
CA VAL A 417 -8.63 -9.54 -39.51
C VAL A 417 -9.54 -10.00 -38.37
N GLY A 418 -9.94 -11.28 -38.34
CA GLY A 418 -10.79 -11.84 -37.27
C GLY A 418 -10.11 -11.93 -35.90
N ASP A 419 -8.78 -12.08 -35.88
CA ASP A 419 -8.02 -12.36 -34.65
C ASP A 419 -8.01 -11.14 -33.69
N LYS A 420 -7.71 -9.94 -34.20
CA LYS A 420 -7.56 -8.72 -33.38
C LYS A 420 -8.86 -8.23 -32.73
N SER A 421 -9.99 -8.34 -33.43
CA SER A 421 -11.31 -7.96 -32.88
C SER A 421 -11.77 -8.95 -31.80
N SER A 422 -11.42 -10.24 -31.95
CA SER A 422 -11.68 -11.28 -30.94
C SER A 422 -10.88 -11.05 -29.65
N ILE A 423 -9.63 -10.57 -29.75
CA ILE A 423 -8.78 -10.26 -28.60
C ILE A 423 -9.34 -9.07 -27.82
N LEU A 424 -9.70 -7.98 -28.49
CA LEU A 424 -10.26 -6.78 -27.85
C LEU A 424 -11.54 -7.11 -27.07
N SER A 425 -12.48 -7.84 -27.70
CA SER A 425 -13.72 -8.26 -27.06
C SER A 425 -13.48 -9.22 -25.89
N GLY A 426 -12.52 -10.13 -26.00
CA GLY A 426 -12.09 -11.01 -24.92
C GLY A 426 -11.53 -10.25 -23.71
N LEU A 427 -10.68 -9.25 -23.94
CA LEU A 427 -10.11 -8.40 -22.87
C LEU A 427 -11.18 -7.56 -22.18
N LEU A 428 -12.12 -6.97 -22.93
CA LEU A 428 -13.25 -6.21 -22.36
C LEU A 428 -14.16 -7.09 -21.51
N SER A 429 -14.43 -8.33 -21.96
CA SER A 429 -15.19 -9.30 -21.17
C SER A 429 -14.50 -9.62 -19.84
N GLN A 430 -13.18 -9.86 -19.87
CA GLN A 430 -12.38 -10.08 -18.67
C GLN A 430 -12.37 -8.86 -17.75
N LEU A 431 -12.29 -7.65 -18.29
CA LEU A 431 -12.35 -6.41 -17.49
C LEU A 431 -13.70 -6.30 -16.78
N ASN A 432 -14.80 -6.48 -17.50
CA ASN A 432 -16.14 -6.42 -16.91
C ASN A 432 -16.36 -7.49 -15.84
N GLN A 433 -15.89 -8.72 -16.06
CA GLN A 433 -15.95 -9.78 -15.07
C GLN A 433 -15.11 -9.45 -13.83
N THR A 434 -13.90 -8.90 -14.02
CA THR A 434 -13.02 -8.48 -12.92
C THR A 434 -13.66 -7.34 -12.12
N LEU A 435 -14.32 -6.39 -12.78
CA LEU A 435 -15.06 -5.30 -12.12
C LEU A 435 -16.25 -5.82 -11.32
N GLN A 436 -16.95 -6.88 -11.76
CA GLN A 436 -18.00 -7.52 -10.97
C GLN A 436 -17.43 -8.16 -9.69
N THR A 437 -16.35 -8.92 -9.80
CA THR A 437 -15.64 -9.48 -8.63
C THR A 437 -15.17 -8.37 -7.69
N ALA A 438 -14.65 -7.28 -8.24
CA ALA A 438 -14.21 -6.14 -7.46
C ALA A 438 -15.33 -5.48 -6.66
N ASN A 439 -16.53 -5.34 -7.24
CA ASN A 439 -17.70 -4.82 -6.51
C ASN A 439 -18.07 -5.74 -5.33
N GLN A 440 -18.05 -7.06 -5.52
CA GLN A 440 -18.32 -8.02 -4.44
C GLN A 440 -17.30 -7.92 -3.30
N ILE A 441 -16.02 -7.69 -3.61
CA ILE A 441 -14.98 -7.49 -2.60
C ILE A 441 -15.19 -6.14 -1.87
N ALA A 442 -15.46 -5.06 -2.61
CA ALA A 442 -15.70 -3.74 -2.03
C ALA A 442 -16.93 -3.72 -1.09
N GLU A 443 -17.97 -4.50 -1.39
CA GLU A 443 -19.17 -4.66 -0.56
C GLU A 443 -18.87 -5.27 0.82
N LYS A 444 -17.83 -6.10 0.95
CA LYS A 444 -17.43 -6.72 2.23
C LYS A 444 -16.91 -5.70 3.25
N ARG A 445 -16.49 -4.51 2.81
CA ARG A 445 -15.95 -3.42 3.67
C ARG A 445 -14.95 -3.91 4.71
N ILE A 446 -13.96 -4.67 4.24
CA ILE A 446 -12.91 -5.26 5.08
C ILE A 446 -12.14 -4.14 5.78
N GLN A 447 -11.96 -4.27 7.09
CA GLN A 447 -11.17 -3.34 7.89
C GLN A 447 -9.89 -4.03 8.35
N TYR A 448 -8.75 -3.53 7.89
CA TYR A 448 -7.45 -4.00 8.35
C TYR A 448 -7.02 -3.28 9.64
N PRO A 449 -6.19 -3.93 10.48
CA PRO A 449 -5.49 -3.25 11.56
C PRO A 449 -4.69 -2.04 11.03
N PHE A 450 -4.49 -1.01 11.87
CA PHE A 450 -3.80 0.23 11.43
C PHE A 450 -2.41 -0.02 10.84
N LEU A 451 -1.65 -0.90 11.50
CA LEU A 451 -0.30 -1.32 11.12
C LEU A 451 -0.30 -2.54 10.18
N GLY A 452 -1.48 -2.96 9.72
CA GLY A 452 -1.66 -4.07 8.80
C GLY A 452 -1.44 -3.68 7.33
N PRO A 453 -1.88 -4.51 6.37
CA PRO A 453 -1.77 -4.16 4.96
C PRO A 453 -2.60 -2.91 4.65
N PRO A 454 -2.07 -1.97 3.85
CA PRO A 454 -2.86 -0.85 3.37
C PRO A 454 -3.94 -1.35 2.41
N SER A 455 -5.17 -0.84 2.55
CA SER A 455 -6.24 -1.10 1.57
C SER A 455 -5.81 -0.62 0.18
N THR A 456 -6.32 -1.27 -0.87
CA THR A 456 -6.05 -0.86 -2.25
C THR A 456 -6.88 0.36 -2.66
N ARG A 457 -6.65 0.86 -3.87
CA ARG A 457 -7.47 1.91 -4.50
C ARG A 457 -8.80 1.39 -5.02
N LEU A 458 -9.07 0.09 -4.89
CA LEU A 458 -10.18 -0.57 -5.55
C LEU A 458 -11.54 0.01 -5.16
N ALA A 459 -11.86 0.03 -3.87
CA ALA A 459 -13.15 0.54 -3.40
C ALA A 459 -13.32 2.05 -3.69
N PRO A 460 -12.32 2.92 -3.42
CA PRO A 460 -12.38 4.32 -3.85
C PRO A 460 -12.60 4.51 -5.35
N ALA A 461 -11.87 3.78 -6.21
CA ALA A 461 -11.98 3.88 -7.67
C ALA A 461 -13.36 3.44 -8.21
N LEU A 462 -13.95 2.41 -7.62
CA LEU A 462 -15.32 1.97 -7.93
C LEU A 462 -16.34 3.00 -7.47
N SER A 463 -16.18 3.52 -6.25
CA SER A 463 -17.12 4.49 -5.67
C SER A 463 -17.07 5.85 -6.35
N SER A 464 -15.92 6.25 -6.89
CA SER A 464 -15.76 7.49 -7.65
C SER A 464 -16.47 7.42 -9.01
N GLY A 465 -16.68 6.23 -9.57
CA GLY A 465 -17.19 6.02 -10.92
C GLY A 465 -16.09 5.93 -11.98
N SER A 466 -14.83 6.01 -11.56
CA SER A 466 -13.66 5.99 -12.45
C SER A 466 -13.55 4.69 -13.25
N CYS A 467 -13.65 3.54 -12.58
CA CYS A 467 -13.55 2.24 -13.25
C CYS A 467 -14.63 2.05 -14.31
N GLN A 468 -15.87 2.45 -14.02
CA GLN A 468 -17.01 2.35 -14.93
C GLN A 468 -16.83 3.29 -16.13
N CYS A 469 -16.36 4.51 -15.91
CA CYS A 469 -16.09 5.46 -16.99
C CYS A 469 -14.94 5.00 -17.89
N GLN A 470 -13.87 4.44 -17.32
CA GLN A 470 -12.78 3.86 -18.11
C GLN A 470 -13.24 2.66 -18.94
N ALA A 471 -14.01 1.74 -18.34
CA ALA A 471 -14.58 0.60 -19.06
C ALA A 471 -15.51 1.04 -20.19
N ALA A 472 -16.40 2.02 -19.94
CA ALA A 472 -17.29 2.58 -20.95
C ALA A 472 -16.52 3.25 -22.09
N ALA A 473 -15.43 3.96 -21.79
CA ALA A 473 -14.57 4.56 -22.80
C ALA A 473 -13.92 3.50 -23.67
N LEU A 474 -13.32 2.47 -23.05
CA LEU A 474 -12.67 1.38 -23.77
C LEU A 474 -13.67 0.54 -24.58
N GLN A 475 -14.89 0.34 -24.09
CA GLN A 475 -15.97 -0.37 -24.81
C GLN A 475 -16.32 0.31 -26.14
N LEU A 476 -16.13 1.63 -26.25
CA LEU A 476 -16.40 2.40 -27.46
C LEU A 476 -15.55 1.93 -28.65
N SER A 477 -14.36 1.38 -28.40
CA SER A 477 -13.48 0.85 -29.44
C SER A 477 -14.16 -0.24 -30.29
N VAL A 478 -15.05 -1.05 -29.71
CA VAL A 478 -15.81 -2.09 -30.44
C VAL A 478 -16.79 -1.45 -31.41
N HIS A 479 -17.59 -0.47 -30.95
CA HIS A 479 -18.53 0.24 -31.82
C HIS A 479 -17.82 1.00 -32.94
N LEU A 480 -16.61 1.49 -32.69
CA LEU A 480 -15.82 2.20 -33.70
C LEU A 480 -15.22 1.26 -34.75
N GLN A 481 -14.80 0.05 -34.37
CA GLN A 481 -14.36 -0.97 -35.33
C GLN A 481 -15.52 -1.40 -36.25
N GLU A 482 -16.72 -1.56 -35.69
CA GLU A 482 -17.92 -1.85 -36.46
C GLU A 482 -18.26 -0.68 -37.41
N LEU A 483 -18.17 0.56 -36.91
CA LEU A 483 -18.42 1.76 -37.72
C LEU A 483 -17.42 1.89 -38.88
N ASP A 484 -16.15 1.57 -38.66
CA ASP A 484 -15.12 1.61 -39.71
C ASP A 484 -15.40 0.57 -40.81
N THR A 485 -15.91 -0.60 -40.42
CA THR A 485 -16.26 -1.70 -41.33
C THR A 485 -17.51 -1.40 -42.16
N VAL A 486 -18.59 -0.92 -41.52
CA VAL A 486 -19.87 -0.62 -42.17
C VAL A 486 -19.82 0.72 -42.93
N GLY A 487 -19.05 1.69 -42.45
CA GLY A 487 -18.97 3.04 -43.00
C GLY A 487 -20.19 3.92 -42.63
N LEU A 488 -20.13 5.21 -42.97
CA LEU A 488 -21.09 6.22 -42.50
C LEU A 488 -22.45 6.22 -43.21
N ASP A 489 -22.57 5.58 -44.39
CA ASP A 489 -23.79 5.64 -45.20
C ASP A 489 -24.91 4.72 -44.68
N GLU A 490 -24.55 3.60 -44.04
CA GLU A 490 -25.48 2.51 -43.66
C GLU A 490 -25.55 2.25 -42.15
N SER A 491 -25.01 3.15 -41.32
CA SER A 491 -24.79 2.94 -39.88
C SER A 491 -25.54 3.93 -38.98
N THR A 492 -26.73 4.39 -39.36
CA THR A 492 -27.46 5.43 -38.60
C THR A 492 -27.75 5.07 -37.14
N GLU A 493 -28.11 3.81 -36.88
CA GLU A 493 -28.34 3.31 -35.52
C GLU A 493 -27.04 3.27 -34.70
N LEU A 494 -25.98 2.67 -35.25
CA LEU A 494 -24.66 2.61 -34.62
C LEU A 494 -24.07 4.01 -34.35
N GLN A 495 -24.25 4.96 -35.27
CA GLN A 495 -23.87 6.36 -35.07
C GLN A 495 -24.62 6.98 -33.88
N THR A 496 -25.90 6.66 -33.70
CA THR A 496 -26.70 7.14 -32.57
C THR A 496 -26.22 6.52 -31.25
N GLN A 497 -25.91 5.22 -31.24
CA GLN A 497 -25.33 4.54 -30.08
C GLN A 497 -23.98 5.15 -29.66
N ILE A 498 -23.10 5.43 -30.62
CA ILE A 498 -21.81 6.10 -30.37
C ILE A 498 -22.02 7.51 -29.80
N CYS A 499 -22.96 8.29 -30.34
CA CYS A 499 -23.29 9.61 -29.79
C CYS A 499 -23.83 9.54 -28.35
N ASN A 500 -24.66 8.55 -28.04
CA ASN A 500 -25.15 8.34 -26.68
C ASN A 500 -24.01 7.96 -25.73
N ALA A 501 -23.07 7.12 -26.19
CA ALA A 501 -21.87 6.80 -25.43
C ALA A 501 -21.02 8.04 -25.16
N PHE A 502 -20.80 8.92 -26.15
CA PHE A 502 -20.10 10.19 -25.96
C PHE A 502 -20.75 11.05 -24.86
N LYS A 503 -22.08 11.21 -24.90
CA LYS A 503 -22.81 11.98 -23.88
C LYS A 503 -22.68 11.34 -22.50
N SER A 504 -22.80 10.02 -22.42
CA SER A 504 -22.63 9.25 -21.18
C SER A 504 -21.24 9.45 -20.58
N LEU A 505 -20.18 9.42 -21.38
CA LEU A 505 -18.80 9.64 -20.91
C LEU A 505 -18.61 11.03 -20.30
N VAL A 506 -19.16 12.06 -20.93
CA VAL A 506 -19.10 13.44 -20.41
C VAL A 506 -19.83 13.54 -19.06
N VAL A 507 -21.02 12.94 -18.94
CA VAL A 507 -21.78 12.92 -17.68
C VAL A 507 -20.99 12.21 -16.58
N GLN A 508 -20.43 11.04 -16.86
CA GLN A 508 -19.63 10.29 -15.88
C GLN A 508 -18.37 11.05 -15.45
N LEU A 509 -17.64 11.68 -16.38
CA LEU A 509 -16.50 12.54 -16.05
C LEU A 509 -16.92 13.73 -15.18
N GLN A 510 -18.05 14.36 -15.48
CA GLN A 510 -18.59 15.45 -14.68
C GLN A 510 -18.96 15.00 -13.27
N GLU A 511 -19.52 13.80 -13.11
CA GLU A 511 -19.82 13.18 -11.81
C GLU A 511 -18.55 12.91 -10.99
N ILE A 512 -17.50 12.37 -11.61
CA ILE A 512 -16.19 12.18 -10.95
C ILE A 512 -15.62 13.53 -10.50
N LEU A 513 -15.63 14.54 -11.38
CA LEU A 513 -15.16 15.89 -11.05
C LEU A 513 -15.99 16.52 -9.92
N ASN A 514 -17.31 16.30 -9.90
CA ASN A 514 -18.17 16.78 -8.82
C ASN A 514 -17.81 16.17 -7.46
N LYS A 515 -17.32 14.92 -7.42
CA LYS A 515 -16.82 14.27 -6.19
C LYS A 515 -15.47 14.81 -5.71
N CYS A 516 -14.81 15.65 -6.49
CA CYS A 516 -13.60 16.37 -6.10
C CYS A 516 -13.93 17.71 -5.40
N LYS A 517 -15.17 18.20 -5.50
CA LYS A 517 -15.57 19.50 -4.95
C LYS A 517 -15.48 19.50 -3.42
N GLY A 518 -14.93 20.59 -2.90
CA GLY A 518 -14.65 20.80 -1.48
C GLY A 518 -13.27 21.40 -1.31
N ASP A 519 -12.89 21.69 -0.06
CA ASP A 519 -11.56 22.16 0.28
C ASP A 519 -10.71 20.99 0.78
N LEU A 520 -9.52 20.82 0.20
CA LEU A 520 -8.59 19.76 0.58
C LEU A 520 -8.08 19.95 2.02
N LEU A 521 -7.92 21.21 2.40
CA LEU A 521 -7.47 21.66 3.71
C LEU A 521 -8.43 22.73 4.23
N ASP A 522 -8.91 22.54 5.46
CA ASP A 522 -9.81 23.48 6.14
C ASP A 522 -9.25 23.81 7.52
N MET A 523 -9.20 25.09 7.88
CA MET A 523 -8.69 25.55 9.17
C MET A 523 -9.86 26.09 9.99
N LYS A 524 -10.28 25.34 11.01
CA LYS A 524 -11.38 25.71 11.91
C LYS A 524 -10.89 25.73 13.35
N GLU A 525 -11.11 26.84 14.04
CA GLU A 525 -10.76 26.99 15.47
C GLU A 525 -9.28 26.65 15.77
N GLY A 526 -8.37 26.95 14.84
CA GLY A 526 -6.94 26.63 14.97
C GLY A 526 -6.58 25.17 14.71
N LYS A 527 -7.55 24.31 14.35
CA LYS A 527 -7.34 22.92 13.94
C LYS A 527 -7.37 22.80 12.42
N LEU A 528 -6.30 22.22 11.85
CA LEU A 528 -6.24 21.89 10.43
C LEU A 528 -6.92 20.54 10.19
N LYS A 529 -7.94 20.50 9.33
CA LYS A 529 -8.58 19.27 8.85
C LYS A 529 -8.13 18.99 7.42
N THR A 530 -7.87 17.72 7.12
CA THR A 530 -7.48 17.29 5.76
C THR A 530 -8.50 16.33 5.17
N TRP A 531 -8.66 16.37 3.85
CA TRP A 531 -9.60 15.53 3.11
C TRP A 531 -8.90 14.78 1.97
N PRO A 532 -8.08 13.75 2.28
CA PRO A 532 -7.27 13.05 1.27
C PRO A 532 -8.11 12.37 0.19
N SER A 533 -9.34 11.97 0.48
CA SER A 533 -10.27 11.37 -0.49
C SER A 533 -10.62 12.29 -1.65
N LEU A 534 -10.67 13.62 -1.42
CA LEU A 534 -10.92 14.59 -2.48
C LEU A 534 -9.73 14.67 -3.45
N LEU A 535 -8.50 14.58 -2.92
CA LEU A 535 -7.30 14.52 -3.75
C LEU A 535 -7.25 13.21 -4.53
N GLU A 536 -7.55 12.07 -3.89
CA GLU A 536 -7.58 10.76 -4.57
C GLU A 536 -8.63 10.74 -5.70
N ASN A 537 -9.82 11.33 -5.48
CA ASN A 537 -10.85 11.51 -6.52
C ASN A 537 -10.36 12.37 -7.68
N LEU A 538 -9.60 13.43 -7.40
CA LEU A 538 -8.99 14.26 -8.44
C LEU A 538 -7.98 13.46 -9.26
N ILE A 539 -7.17 12.61 -8.64
CA ILE A 539 -6.23 11.75 -9.38
C ILE A 539 -6.98 10.71 -10.22
N PHE A 540 -8.06 10.11 -9.70
CA PHE A 540 -8.92 9.25 -10.52
C PHE A 540 -9.52 10.00 -11.73
N PHE A 541 -9.94 11.26 -11.56
CA PHE A 541 -10.39 12.10 -12.67
C PHE A 541 -9.28 12.29 -13.71
N VAL A 542 -8.06 12.63 -13.28
CA VAL A 542 -6.89 12.83 -14.15
C VAL A 542 -6.56 11.58 -14.97
N GLU A 543 -6.51 10.41 -14.33
CA GLU A 543 -6.26 9.14 -15.03
C GLU A 543 -7.39 8.80 -16.02
N THR A 544 -8.64 8.98 -15.60
CA THR A 544 -9.82 8.65 -16.41
C THR A 544 -9.93 9.56 -17.63
N VAL A 545 -9.70 10.87 -17.47
CA VAL A 545 -9.76 11.81 -18.59
C VAL A 545 -8.64 11.54 -19.59
N CYS A 546 -7.46 11.08 -19.16
CA CYS A 546 -6.40 10.66 -20.09
C CYS A 546 -6.87 9.49 -20.98
N ILE A 547 -7.51 8.47 -20.40
CA ILE A 547 -8.06 7.33 -21.16
C ILE A 547 -9.16 7.78 -22.13
N VAL A 548 -10.07 8.66 -21.68
CA VAL A 548 -11.13 9.21 -22.55
C VAL A 548 -10.53 10.05 -23.69
N LEU A 549 -9.46 10.80 -23.45
CA LEU A 549 -8.77 11.58 -24.49
C LEU A 549 -8.08 10.69 -25.52
N TRP A 550 -7.43 9.60 -25.10
CA TRP A 550 -6.88 8.61 -26.05
C TRP A 550 -7.97 7.94 -26.87
N MET A 551 -9.12 7.62 -26.25
CA MET A 551 -10.28 7.11 -26.98
C MET A 551 -10.81 8.14 -27.98
N ALA A 552 -10.90 9.42 -27.61
CA ALA A 552 -11.30 10.50 -28.51
C ALA A 552 -10.30 10.70 -29.67
N SER A 553 -8.99 10.55 -29.41
CA SER A 553 -7.93 10.54 -30.41
C SER A 553 -8.13 9.42 -31.44
N HIS A 554 -8.42 8.21 -30.97
CA HIS A 554 -8.71 7.09 -31.85
C HIS A 554 -10.04 7.27 -32.62
N CYS A 555 -11.09 7.84 -32.00
CA CYS A 555 -12.30 8.25 -32.71
C CYS A 555 -11.99 9.18 -33.88
N ALA A 556 -11.16 10.22 -33.64
CA ALA A 556 -10.77 11.16 -34.67
C ALA A 556 -9.98 10.49 -35.81
N LYS A 557 -9.12 9.51 -35.50
CA LYS A 557 -8.36 8.72 -36.50
C LYS A 557 -9.28 7.93 -37.44
N ILE A 558 -10.43 7.44 -36.97
CA ILE A 558 -11.42 6.71 -37.77
C ILE A 558 -12.38 7.67 -38.49
N LEU A 559 -12.94 8.66 -37.78
CA LEU A 559 -13.97 9.54 -38.33
C LEU A 559 -13.44 10.49 -39.41
N ARG A 560 -12.18 10.95 -39.34
CA ARG A 560 -11.59 11.85 -40.35
C ARG A 560 -11.55 11.23 -41.76
N PRO A 561 -10.97 10.03 -41.97
CA PRO A 561 -11.03 9.34 -43.26
C PRO A 561 -12.46 9.10 -43.73
N LEU A 562 -13.34 8.60 -42.85
CA LEU A 562 -14.72 8.28 -43.21
C LEU A 562 -15.50 9.51 -43.68
N LYS A 563 -15.38 10.65 -42.96
CA LYS A 563 -15.97 11.95 -43.35
C LYS A 563 -15.46 12.40 -44.71
N THR A 564 -14.15 12.31 -44.94
CA THR A 564 -13.51 12.70 -46.21
C THR A 564 -13.97 11.82 -47.37
N SER A 565 -14.06 10.51 -47.16
CA SER A 565 -14.54 9.53 -48.15
C SER A 565 -16.01 9.75 -48.50
N LEU A 566 -16.86 10.06 -47.52
CA LEU A 566 -18.26 10.40 -47.71
C LEU A 566 -18.44 11.67 -48.54
N GLN A 567 -17.69 12.73 -48.23
CA GLN A 567 -17.71 13.98 -48.99
C GLN A 567 -17.28 13.78 -50.44
N LYS A 568 -16.23 12.98 -50.69
CA LYS A 568 -15.78 12.61 -52.05
C LYS A 568 -16.84 11.81 -52.81
N LYS A 569 -17.49 10.81 -52.17
CA LYS A 569 -18.57 10.02 -52.78
C LYS A 569 -19.78 10.89 -53.16
N LYS A 570 -20.19 11.82 -52.31
CA LYS A 570 -21.33 12.72 -52.56
C LYS A 570 -21.04 13.74 -53.67
N LYS A 571 -19.81 14.30 -53.71
CA LYS A 571 -19.36 15.18 -54.81
C LYS A 571 -19.38 14.47 -56.17
N LYS A 572 -19.06 13.17 -56.23
CA LYS A 572 -19.18 12.36 -57.47
C LYS A 572 -20.63 12.12 -57.92
N LYS A 573 -21.60 12.08 -57.01
CA LYS A 573 -23.03 11.81 -57.31
C LYS A 573 -23.87 13.04 -57.69
N LYS A 574 -23.29 14.24 -57.86
CA LYS A 574 -24.00 15.51 -58.18
C LYS A 574 -25.21 15.81 -57.26
N LYS A 575 -25.18 15.39 -55.99
CA LYS A 575 -26.14 15.87 -54.97
C LYS A 575 -25.66 17.22 -54.42
N ASP A 576 -26.58 18.14 -54.17
CA ASP A 576 -26.30 19.50 -53.70
C ASP A 576 -25.32 19.56 -52.52
N ALA A 577 -24.44 20.56 -52.57
CA ALA A 577 -23.31 20.73 -51.65
C ALA A 577 -23.70 21.03 -50.19
N ASN A 578 -24.98 21.28 -49.89
CA ASN A 578 -25.51 21.47 -48.54
C ASN A 578 -25.99 20.15 -47.93
N THR A 579 -25.08 19.20 -47.71
CA THR A 579 -25.44 17.95 -47.03
C THR A 579 -25.18 18.05 -45.53
N ALA A 580 -26.19 17.72 -44.72
CA ALA A 580 -26.07 17.63 -43.26
C ALA A 580 -24.88 16.75 -42.85
N LEU A 581 -24.14 17.21 -41.85
CA LEU A 581 -23.00 16.49 -41.28
C LEU A 581 -23.48 15.16 -40.65
N PRO A 582 -22.75 14.05 -40.79
CA PRO A 582 -23.14 12.80 -40.13
C PRO A 582 -23.32 13.00 -38.63
N VAL A 583 -24.34 12.36 -38.05
CA VAL A 583 -24.73 12.55 -36.64
C VAL A 583 -23.56 12.28 -35.70
N VAL A 584 -22.77 11.23 -35.98
CA VAL A 584 -21.57 10.88 -35.20
C VAL A 584 -20.48 11.94 -35.25
N VAL A 585 -20.35 12.68 -36.36
CA VAL A 585 -19.36 13.76 -36.49
C VAL A 585 -19.81 14.99 -35.68
N CYS A 586 -21.10 15.32 -35.67
CA CYS A 586 -21.66 16.33 -34.78
C CYS A 586 -21.48 15.96 -33.31
N GLY A 587 -21.85 14.73 -32.94
CA GLY A 587 -21.70 14.24 -31.55
C GLY A 587 -20.24 14.21 -31.10
N PHE A 588 -19.30 13.91 -31.99
CA PHE A 588 -17.88 13.98 -31.68
C PHE A 588 -17.39 15.43 -31.48
N GLN A 589 -17.88 16.39 -32.27
CA GLN A 589 -17.57 17.81 -32.05
C GLN A 589 -18.09 18.28 -30.68
N GLU A 590 -19.32 17.89 -30.30
CA GLU A 590 -19.89 18.14 -28.97
C GLU A 590 -19.05 17.50 -27.85
N LEU A 591 -18.60 16.26 -28.03
CA LEU A 591 -17.68 15.60 -27.09
C LEU A 591 -16.42 16.42 -26.88
N THR A 592 -15.72 16.81 -27.95
CA THR A 592 -14.46 17.55 -27.84
C THR A 592 -14.63 18.91 -27.15
N GLY A 593 -15.75 19.60 -27.39
CA GLY A 593 -16.09 20.84 -26.67
C GLY A 593 -16.32 20.59 -25.19
N SER A 594 -17.13 19.58 -24.86
CA SER A 594 -17.44 19.22 -23.47
C SER A 594 -16.20 18.76 -22.69
N LEU A 595 -15.28 18.03 -23.32
CA LEU A 595 -14.00 17.64 -22.72
C LEU A 595 -13.11 18.86 -22.44
N GLN A 596 -13.08 19.83 -23.36
CA GLN A 596 -12.35 21.09 -23.15
C GLN A 596 -12.93 21.87 -21.95
N ASP A 597 -14.25 21.95 -21.84
CA ASP A 597 -14.93 22.63 -20.73
C ASP A 597 -14.65 21.93 -19.39
N LEU A 598 -14.71 20.59 -19.36
CA LEU A 598 -14.38 19.79 -18.17
C LEU A 598 -12.93 19.98 -17.71
N LEU A 599 -11.97 19.99 -18.63
CA LEU A 599 -10.57 20.23 -18.30
C LEU A 599 -10.36 21.65 -17.77
N THR A 600 -11.01 22.65 -18.36
CA THR A 600 -10.97 24.04 -17.85
C THR A 600 -11.54 24.11 -16.43
N GLN A 601 -12.70 23.51 -16.16
CA GLN A 601 -13.30 23.45 -14.83
C GLN A 601 -12.35 22.78 -13.81
N ALA A 602 -11.72 21.66 -14.17
CA ALA A 602 -10.79 20.96 -13.30
C ALA A 602 -9.54 21.81 -12.99
N LEU A 603 -8.98 22.50 -13.99
CA LEU A 603 -7.85 23.41 -13.82
C LEU A 603 -8.19 24.62 -12.93
N GLU A 604 -9.39 25.18 -13.08
CA GLU A 604 -9.88 26.24 -12.20
C GLU A 604 -10.04 25.77 -10.76
N HIS A 605 -10.59 24.57 -10.56
CA HIS A 605 -10.70 23.96 -9.23
C HIS A 605 -9.33 23.75 -8.59
N ILE A 606 -8.37 23.17 -9.31
CA ILE A 606 -6.98 22.98 -8.83
C ILE A 606 -6.36 24.32 -8.43
N LYS A 607 -6.45 25.33 -9.29
CA LYS A 607 -5.90 26.67 -9.00
C LYS A 607 -6.54 27.32 -7.78
N GLY A 608 -7.85 27.13 -7.59
CA GLY A 608 -8.57 27.56 -6.39
C GLY A 608 -8.00 26.91 -5.12
N GLN A 609 -7.78 25.60 -5.15
CA GLN A 609 -7.17 24.85 -4.04
C GLN A 609 -5.72 25.29 -3.78
N GLU A 610 -4.89 25.45 -4.80
CA GLU A 610 -3.51 25.95 -4.66
C GLU A 610 -3.47 27.32 -3.96
N THR A 611 -4.37 28.22 -4.36
CA THR A 611 -4.49 29.56 -3.77
C THR A 611 -4.93 29.47 -2.31
N GLY A 612 -5.92 28.65 -1.99
CA GLY A 612 -6.40 28.42 -0.62
C GLY A 612 -5.31 27.87 0.30
N ILE A 613 -4.59 26.84 -0.15
CA ILE A 613 -3.48 26.24 0.63
C ILE A 613 -2.35 27.25 0.81
N THR A 614 -2.00 28.02 -0.23
CA THR A 614 -0.98 29.06 -0.13
C THR A 614 -1.37 30.15 0.88
N ALA A 615 -2.64 30.56 0.89
CA ALA A 615 -3.15 31.52 1.86
C ALA A 615 -3.07 30.97 3.30
N LEU A 616 -3.42 29.70 3.53
CA LEU A 616 -3.27 29.04 4.82
C LEU A 616 -1.81 29.03 5.31
N LYS A 617 -0.86 28.74 4.42
CA LYS A 617 0.58 28.80 4.74
C LYS A 617 1.07 30.20 5.07
N LEU A 618 0.58 31.23 4.36
CA LEU A 618 0.94 32.62 4.66
C LEU A 618 0.37 33.08 6.00
N ALA A 619 -0.86 32.68 6.32
CA ALA A 619 -1.48 32.98 7.61
C ALA A 619 -0.71 32.35 8.79
N SER A 620 -0.16 31.15 8.63
CA SER A 620 0.60 30.46 9.69
C SER A 620 1.98 31.07 9.97
N LEU A 621 2.52 31.89 9.06
CA LEU A 621 3.75 32.66 9.26
C LEU A 621 3.54 33.92 10.13
N SER A 622 2.28 34.31 10.39
CA SER A 622 1.94 35.63 10.94
C SER A 622 1.87 35.70 12.48
N LEU A 623 2.13 34.61 13.22
CA LEU A 623 1.95 34.57 14.67
C LEU A 623 3.10 33.83 15.40
N ASP A 624 3.78 34.62 16.24
CA ASP A 624 4.61 34.35 17.43
C ASP A 624 5.93 33.54 17.33
N GLU A 625 7.00 34.18 17.82
CA GLU A 625 8.23 33.56 18.31
C GLU A 625 7.92 32.79 19.61
N TYR A 626 7.60 31.50 19.50
CA TYR A 626 7.50 30.62 20.66
C TYR A 626 8.81 29.85 20.90
N PRO A 627 9.09 29.44 22.16
CA PRO A 627 10.22 28.58 22.49
C PRO A 627 10.18 27.26 21.69
N GLN A 628 11.30 26.52 21.67
CA GLN A 628 11.41 25.17 21.09
C GLN A 628 10.54 24.16 21.84
N ASP A 629 9.21 24.28 21.74
CA ASP A 629 8.23 23.45 22.40
C ASP A 629 7.49 22.58 21.38
N GLU A 630 6.78 21.56 21.89
CA GLU A 630 5.98 20.57 21.17
C GLU A 630 5.11 21.12 20.02
N ALA A 631 4.58 22.34 20.19
CA ALA A 631 3.83 23.05 19.16
C ALA A 631 4.63 23.29 17.87
N SER A 632 5.96 23.44 17.97
CA SER A 632 6.86 23.64 16.82
C SER A 632 6.97 22.38 15.94
N PHE A 633 7.04 21.19 16.54
CA PHE A 633 7.10 19.93 15.78
C PHE A 633 5.77 19.62 15.09
N MET A 634 4.66 19.88 15.78
CA MET A 634 3.33 19.78 15.17
C MET A 634 3.17 20.75 13.99
N LYS A 635 3.60 22.02 14.14
CA LYS A 635 3.58 23.02 13.06
C LYS A 635 4.46 22.57 11.88
N ALA A 636 5.66 22.06 12.14
CA ALA A 636 6.53 21.51 11.10
C ALA A 636 5.90 20.32 10.36
N ALA A 637 5.16 19.45 11.06
CA ALA A 637 4.41 18.37 10.42
C ALA A 637 3.27 18.91 9.53
N MET A 638 2.51 19.90 10.01
CA MET A 638 1.46 20.57 9.23
C MET A 638 2.02 21.25 7.97
N ASP A 639 3.16 21.94 8.08
CA ASP A 639 3.82 22.60 6.95
C ASP A 639 4.26 21.60 5.88
N LYS A 640 4.73 20.41 6.28
CA LYS A 640 5.06 19.31 5.36
C LYS A 640 3.83 18.79 4.65
N VAL A 641 2.72 18.57 5.37
CA VAL A 641 1.46 18.11 4.77
C VAL A 641 0.93 19.13 3.77
N GLN A 642 0.87 20.42 4.14
CA GLN A 642 0.46 21.49 3.23
C GLN A 642 1.34 21.57 1.98
N SER A 643 2.66 21.42 2.14
CA SER A 643 3.60 21.40 1.00
C SER A 643 3.39 20.18 0.09
N SER A 644 3.06 19.02 0.68
CA SER A 644 2.73 17.80 -0.05
C SER A 644 1.49 17.98 -0.92
N TYR A 645 0.38 18.47 -0.35
CA TYR A 645 -0.85 18.75 -1.10
C TYR A 645 -0.62 19.75 -2.23
N LEU A 646 0.11 20.84 -1.97
CA LEU A 646 0.42 21.83 -2.99
C LEU A 646 1.21 21.23 -4.16
N ARG A 647 2.21 20.39 -3.88
CA ARG A 647 2.99 19.71 -4.91
C ARG A 647 2.14 18.73 -5.73
N SER A 648 1.26 17.97 -5.07
CA SER A 648 0.32 17.06 -5.76
C SER A 648 -0.59 17.81 -6.73
N LEU A 649 -1.14 18.95 -6.29
CA LEU A 649 -1.98 19.81 -7.13
C LEU A 649 -1.22 20.38 -8.33
N GLN A 650 0.04 20.81 -8.13
CA GLN A 650 0.89 21.34 -9.19
C GLN A 650 1.19 20.26 -10.25
N GLU A 651 1.61 19.06 -9.83
CA GLU A 651 1.91 17.97 -10.76
C GLU A 651 0.66 17.51 -11.53
N ALA A 652 -0.51 17.40 -10.86
CA ALA A 652 -1.78 17.11 -11.51
C ALA A 652 -2.24 18.21 -12.47
N GLY A 653 -2.15 19.47 -12.05
CA GLY A 653 -2.52 20.64 -12.84
C GLY A 653 -1.66 20.79 -14.09
N ASP A 654 -0.35 20.59 -13.98
CA ASP A 654 0.56 20.65 -15.11
C ASP A 654 0.32 19.52 -16.12
N LEU A 655 -0.02 18.32 -15.65
CA LEU A 655 -0.45 17.24 -16.54
C LEU A 655 -1.75 17.59 -17.27
N LEU A 656 -2.77 18.09 -16.57
CA LEU A 656 -4.04 18.48 -17.20
C LEU A 656 -3.88 19.63 -18.20
N LYS A 657 -2.99 20.60 -17.95
CA LYS A 657 -2.68 21.68 -18.92
C LYS A 657 -2.13 21.09 -20.22
N LYS A 658 -1.14 20.20 -20.12
CA LYS A 658 -0.56 19.51 -21.28
C LYS A 658 -1.62 18.69 -22.03
N ARG A 659 -2.51 18.01 -21.31
CA ARG A 659 -3.63 17.24 -21.88
C ARG A 659 -4.66 18.13 -22.57
N ALA A 660 -4.96 19.31 -22.05
CA ALA A 660 -5.87 20.25 -22.69
C ALA A 660 -5.34 20.74 -24.05
N GLU A 661 -4.02 20.86 -24.21
CA GLU A 661 -3.42 21.23 -25.49
C GLU A 661 -3.63 20.16 -26.58
N THR A 662 -3.69 18.88 -26.22
CA THR A 662 -3.86 17.79 -27.19
C THR A 662 -5.27 17.76 -27.81
N ILE A 663 -6.29 18.33 -27.14
CA ILE A 663 -7.66 18.45 -27.70
C ILE A 663 -7.67 19.22 -29.02
N LYS A 664 -6.76 20.19 -29.20
CA LYS A 664 -6.64 20.94 -30.46
C LYS A 664 -6.40 20.02 -31.66
N ASN A 665 -5.69 18.91 -31.43
CA ASN A 665 -5.39 17.89 -32.43
C ASN A 665 -6.56 16.96 -32.72
N LEU A 666 -7.70 17.08 -32.02
CA LEU A 666 -8.88 16.24 -32.21
C LEU A 666 -9.92 16.85 -33.16
N LYS A 667 -9.80 18.11 -33.57
CA LYS A 667 -10.81 18.76 -34.43
C LYS A 667 -10.95 18.04 -35.79
N ILE A 668 -12.19 17.73 -36.20
CA ILE A 668 -12.51 16.99 -37.44
C ILE A 668 -13.45 17.71 -38.40
#